data_AF-A0A3B8LQH2-F1
#
_entry.id   AF-A0A3B8LQH2-F1
#
_cell.length_a   1.000
_cell.length_b   1.000
_cell.length_c   1.000
_cell.angle_alpha   90.00
_cell.angle_beta   90.00
_cell.angle_gamma   90.00
#
_symmetry.space_group_name_H-M   'P 1'
#
loop_
_entity.id
_entity.type
_entity.pdbx_description
1 polymer ?
#
loop_
_entity_poly.entity_id
_entity_poly.type
_entity_poly.pdbx_seq_one_letter_code
_entity_poly.pdbx_strand_id
1 'polypeptide(L)'
;MPSSIKLLFIEDNSRLREKLFETIHPLVDEIIVAADGIEGVLLYNHYLPQIILIEQFLPLLSGEELIQRWRQQHSPAELPIIMMGSSRFGRPSPEMNQLANHILVKPIHPQHIQEALAQCVHQARHTGRPVPMQGYTTPDAFFSMRGDLMQQSLTEVLLQLRKQQATGVLSLTLPEGERRLSIWRGDIVYSESLIPHEQFRALLHKHFGGLIHPNDMDRLLIGSGGRAHLQKEALMPISEIPQRELEDLYQYYTREIITRSLFVSQGPFQFANDLAYVQRTANTPFDFSKIVLNAVKRYYSHADLHQELNDFHNYSIKINPNYSQLTQGLLQQFPDISFSPNRLEGRSVQFLMNQFCPNPELSARLIKTLLLVDAIIPVPPAQAPQAQHHPRGPIQPQDTYSFRPYQQPAPPANPPGEHQHPWQQSGFSLPPRPSFRPAVPANHTARITQERPHVGSNYVVSAPPTSQEKPLLASNFPDQTGPIPTLTGRREHPTRHTQEAPRISSHRPPRPMHSSPLSAQTSREKAQEEFLYGRELLKQEKYVDALIHIQKAYTLNPNELLHQLYLGWAIYWNAHEDPQRLEQAAIHIEQVLQKRPDLGRACFYLGIVRKQQGQLEKAKSIFRRLLAIEPNNQNAEQHLKDIIRMQKHSVK
;
A
#
# COMPACT_ATOMS: atom_id res chain seq x y z
N MET A 1 1.10 38.64 -34.88
CA MET A 1 0.09 37.77 -34.24
C MET A 1 0.64 37.39 -32.88
N PRO A 2 -0.11 37.52 -31.78
CA PRO A 2 0.34 36.94 -30.50
C PRO A 2 0.57 35.44 -30.71
N SER A 3 1.66 34.91 -30.15
CA SER A 3 1.98 33.49 -30.23
C SER A 3 0.87 32.66 -29.61
N SER A 4 0.40 31.63 -30.34
CA SER A 4 -0.54 30.63 -29.84
C SER A 4 -0.01 29.98 -28.56
N ILE A 5 -0.84 29.91 -27.52
CA ILE A 5 -0.53 29.38 -26.21
C ILE A 5 -0.98 27.92 -26.14
N LYS A 6 0.00 27.04 -26.00
CA LYS A 6 -0.17 25.60 -25.81
C LYS A 6 0.00 25.24 -24.35
N LEU A 7 -0.93 24.46 -23.81
CA LEU A 7 -0.89 23.92 -22.46
C LEU A 7 -0.70 22.40 -22.51
N LEU A 8 0.22 21.89 -21.71
CA LEU A 8 0.33 20.46 -21.44
C LEU A 8 -0.39 20.11 -20.15
N PHE A 9 -1.39 19.25 -20.25
CA PHE A 9 -2.23 18.77 -19.16
C PHE A 9 -1.91 17.31 -18.84
N ILE A 10 -1.33 17.06 -17.67
CA ILE A 10 -0.88 15.73 -17.24
C ILE A 10 -1.72 15.28 -16.04
N GLU A 11 -2.62 14.34 -16.28
CA GLU A 11 -3.60 13.83 -15.30
C GLU A 11 -3.97 12.39 -15.66
N ASP A 12 -3.75 11.44 -14.75
CA ASP A 12 -4.00 10.01 -14.96
C ASP A 12 -5.49 9.65 -14.84
N ASN A 13 -6.27 10.43 -14.07
CA ASN A 13 -7.70 10.23 -13.94
C ASN A 13 -8.47 10.78 -15.14
N SER A 14 -8.89 9.89 -16.04
CA SER A 14 -9.65 10.25 -17.25
C SER A 14 -10.92 11.06 -16.98
N ARG A 15 -11.68 10.76 -15.93
CA ARG A 15 -12.93 11.47 -15.59
C ARG A 15 -12.67 12.89 -15.11
N LEU A 16 -11.64 13.08 -14.28
CA LEU A 16 -11.27 14.41 -13.81
C LEU A 16 -10.71 15.25 -14.96
N ARG A 17 -9.91 14.62 -15.82
CA ARG A 17 -9.37 15.23 -17.02
C ARG A 17 -10.47 15.76 -17.94
N GLU A 18 -11.49 14.95 -18.23
CA GLU A 18 -12.68 15.38 -18.99
C GLU A 18 -13.39 16.56 -18.32
N LYS A 19 -13.61 16.49 -17.00
CA LYS A 19 -14.29 17.56 -16.24
C LYS A 19 -13.53 18.88 -16.28
N LEU A 20 -12.20 18.85 -16.14
CA LEU A 20 -11.37 20.05 -16.16
C LEU A 20 -11.14 20.57 -17.58
N PHE A 21 -11.14 19.70 -18.59
CA PHE A 21 -10.97 20.08 -19.99
C PHE A 21 -11.97 21.17 -20.40
N GLU A 22 -13.25 21.01 -20.05
CA GLU A 22 -14.30 22.02 -20.33
C GLU A 22 -14.00 23.40 -19.73
N THR A 23 -13.30 23.43 -18.59
CA THR A 23 -12.91 24.68 -17.92
C THR A 23 -11.65 25.31 -18.51
N ILE A 24 -10.72 24.49 -19.00
CA ILE A 24 -9.38 24.90 -19.46
C ILE A 24 -9.41 25.28 -20.95
N HIS A 25 -10.13 24.54 -21.79
CA HIS A 25 -10.13 24.73 -23.26
C HIS A 25 -10.44 26.14 -23.74
N PRO A 26 -11.29 26.96 -23.08
CA PRO A 26 -11.58 28.32 -23.55
C PRO A 26 -10.44 29.30 -23.29
N LEU A 27 -9.44 28.94 -22.47
CA LEU A 27 -8.41 29.86 -21.97
C LEU A 27 -7.07 29.73 -22.69
N VAL A 28 -6.88 28.68 -23.48
CA VAL A 28 -5.65 28.36 -24.21
C VAL A 28 -5.98 27.95 -25.63
N ASP A 29 -5.03 28.08 -26.55
CA ASP A 29 -5.28 27.80 -27.97
C ASP A 29 -5.20 26.30 -28.30
N GLU A 30 -4.35 25.57 -27.58
CA GLU A 30 -4.14 24.13 -27.77
C GLU A 30 -3.90 23.43 -26.43
N ILE A 31 -4.53 22.28 -26.22
CA ILE A 31 -4.30 21.42 -25.05
C ILE A 31 -3.68 20.11 -25.53
N ILE A 32 -2.48 19.83 -25.02
CA ILE A 32 -1.79 18.54 -25.17
C ILE A 32 -2.05 17.75 -23.89
N VAL A 33 -2.49 16.50 -24.02
CA VAL A 33 -2.86 15.66 -22.89
C VAL A 33 -1.86 14.53 -22.70
N ALA A 34 -1.45 14.30 -21.46
CA ALA A 34 -0.71 13.11 -21.04
C ALA A 34 -1.44 12.40 -19.89
N ALA A 35 -1.37 11.06 -19.89
CA ALA A 35 -1.91 10.21 -18.84
C ALA A 35 -0.88 9.86 -17.75
N ASP A 36 0.41 10.04 -18.02
CA ASP A 36 1.48 9.75 -17.08
C ASP A 36 2.67 10.71 -17.24
N GLY A 37 3.62 10.67 -16.30
CA GLY A 37 4.74 11.61 -16.31
C GLY A 37 5.75 11.37 -17.44
N ILE A 38 5.94 10.14 -17.92
CA ILE A 38 6.85 9.87 -19.04
C ILE A 38 6.26 10.42 -20.33
N GLU A 39 4.98 10.14 -20.58
CA GLU A 39 4.24 10.73 -21.71
C GLU A 39 4.28 12.27 -21.63
N GLY A 40 4.12 12.84 -20.44
CA GLY A 40 4.28 14.27 -20.18
C GLY A 40 5.62 14.83 -20.67
N VAL A 41 6.73 14.15 -20.39
CA VAL A 41 8.05 14.58 -20.87
C VAL A 41 8.19 14.51 -22.38
N LEU A 42 7.74 13.40 -22.98
CA LEU A 42 7.84 13.19 -24.44
C LEU A 42 7.02 14.24 -25.19
N LEU A 43 5.80 14.50 -24.72
CA LEU A 43 4.91 15.50 -25.29
C LEU A 43 5.41 16.93 -25.03
N TYR A 44 6.00 17.20 -23.87
CA TYR A 44 6.69 18.47 -23.62
C TYR A 44 7.79 18.71 -24.66
N ASN A 45 8.66 17.73 -24.88
CA ASN A 45 9.77 17.85 -25.83
C ASN A 45 9.33 17.94 -27.29
N HIS A 46 8.20 17.32 -27.64
CA HIS A 46 7.65 17.35 -28.99
C HIS A 46 6.92 18.67 -29.30
N TYR A 47 6.05 19.11 -28.39
CA TYR A 47 5.13 20.23 -28.64
C TYR A 47 5.61 21.57 -28.04
N LEU A 48 6.60 21.54 -27.13
CA LEU A 48 7.16 22.70 -26.42
C LEU A 48 6.06 23.64 -25.87
N PRO A 49 5.17 23.11 -25.02
CA PRO A 49 4.06 23.86 -24.44
C PRO A 49 4.57 24.99 -23.54
N GLN A 50 3.85 26.11 -23.52
CA GLN A 50 4.24 27.28 -22.72
C GLN A 50 3.70 27.25 -21.29
N ILE A 51 2.73 26.38 -21.00
CA ILE A 51 2.14 26.21 -19.67
C ILE A 51 2.02 24.72 -19.38
N ILE A 52 2.27 24.33 -18.14
CA ILE A 52 2.07 22.96 -17.67
C ILE A 52 1.04 22.96 -16.55
N LEU A 53 0.04 22.10 -16.67
CA LEU A 53 -0.90 21.74 -15.62
C LEU A 53 -0.68 20.27 -15.28
N ILE A 54 -0.24 19.97 -14.07
CA ILE A 54 0.28 18.64 -13.71
C ILE A 54 -0.27 18.14 -12.38
N GLU A 55 -0.69 16.88 -12.35
CA GLU A 55 -1.05 16.20 -11.10
C GLU A 55 0.20 15.86 -10.26
N GLN A 56 0.10 16.06 -8.95
CA GLN A 56 1.20 15.77 -8.01
C GLN A 56 1.60 14.28 -8.04
N PHE A 57 0.63 13.37 -8.05
CA PHE A 57 0.84 11.92 -7.96
C PHE A 57 0.53 11.23 -9.29
N LEU A 58 1.52 11.20 -10.19
CA LEU A 58 1.40 10.54 -11.49
C LEU A 58 2.07 9.17 -11.52
N PRO A 59 1.55 8.22 -12.32
CA PRO A 59 2.21 6.95 -12.58
C PRO A 59 3.49 7.15 -13.41
N LEU A 60 4.40 6.17 -13.32
CA LEU A 60 5.71 6.08 -13.99
C LEU A 60 6.73 7.15 -13.59
N LEU A 61 6.34 8.42 -13.53
CA LEU A 61 7.15 9.56 -13.12
C LEU A 61 6.25 10.58 -12.42
N SER A 62 6.48 10.85 -11.13
CA SER A 62 5.61 11.73 -10.35
C SER A 62 5.66 13.19 -10.83
N GLY A 63 4.59 13.95 -10.55
CA GLY A 63 4.52 15.35 -10.93
C GLY A 63 5.54 16.24 -10.22
N GLU A 64 5.81 15.96 -8.94
CA GLU A 64 6.82 16.71 -8.15
C GLU A 64 8.22 16.57 -8.76
N GLU A 65 8.61 15.34 -9.11
CA GLU A 65 9.88 15.04 -9.77
C GLU A 65 9.99 15.75 -11.13
N LEU A 66 8.90 15.76 -11.90
CA LEU A 66 8.85 16.46 -13.17
C LEU A 66 9.07 17.96 -13.03
N ILE A 67 8.40 18.58 -12.05
CA ILE A 67 8.58 20.00 -11.73
C ILE A 67 10.03 20.27 -11.35
N GLN A 68 10.63 19.45 -10.49
CA GLN A 68 12.05 19.59 -10.12
C GLN A 68 12.97 19.52 -11.34
N ARG A 69 12.73 18.58 -12.27
CA ARG A 69 13.51 18.46 -13.51
C ARG A 69 13.37 19.66 -14.43
N TRP A 70 12.15 20.14 -14.68
CA TRP A 70 11.96 21.36 -15.46
C TRP A 70 12.67 22.55 -14.80
N ARG A 71 12.69 22.61 -13.48
CA ARG A 71 13.34 23.70 -12.73
C ARG A 71 14.87 23.64 -12.74
N GLN A 72 15.48 22.55 -13.19
CA GLN A 72 16.92 22.51 -13.47
C GLN A 72 17.30 23.36 -14.70
N GLN A 73 16.35 23.63 -15.60
CA GLN A 73 16.59 24.29 -16.89
C GLN A 73 15.75 25.55 -17.12
N HIS A 74 14.61 25.66 -16.43
CA HIS A 74 13.64 26.74 -16.59
C HIS A 74 13.29 27.36 -15.25
N SER A 75 13.39 28.67 -15.13
CA SER A 75 12.85 29.40 -13.99
C SER A 75 11.30 29.38 -13.99
N PRO A 76 10.64 29.64 -12.83
CA PRO A 76 9.19 29.84 -12.78
C PRO A 76 8.70 30.96 -13.68
N ALA A 77 9.56 31.95 -13.99
CA ALA A 77 9.26 33.02 -14.92
C ALA A 77 9.18 32.54 -16.36
N GLU A 78 10.04 31.60 -16.77
CA GLU A 78 10.13 31.11 -18.16
C GLU A 78 9.09 30.04 -18.48
N LEU A 79 8.85 29.12 -17.54
CA LEU A 79 7.89 28.02 -17.69
C LEU A 79 6.90 28.01 -16.53
N PRO A 80 5.72 28.65 -16.72
CA PRO A 80 4.60 28.58 -15.78
C PRO A 80 4.13 27.14 -15.55
N ILE A 81 4.12 26.70 -14.29
CA ILE A 81 3.61 25.39 -13.90
C ILE A 81 2.52 25.55 -12.83
N ILE A 82 1.35 24.99 -13.11
CA ILE A 82 0.25 24.82 -12.16
C ILE A 82 0.26 23.37 -11.70
N MET A 83 0.54 23.14 -10.42
CA MET A 83 0.47 21.80 -9.84
C MET A 83 -0.89 21.58 -9.20
N MET A 84 -1.49 20.44 -9.48
CA MET A 84 -2.72 19.98 -8.85
C MET A 84 -2.34 19.04 -7.71
N GLY A 85 -2.58 19.47 -6.48
CA GLY A 85 -2.29 18.72 -5.27
C GLY A 85 -3.49 17.93 -4.77
N SER A 86 -3.25 16.88 -4.00
CA SER A 86 -4.32 16.13 -3.34
C SER A 86 -4.46 16.56 -1.88
N SER A 87 -5.67 16.94 -1.47
CA SER A 87 -5.96 17.22 -0.05
C SER A 87 -5.78 16.00 0.86
N ARG A 88 -5.76 14.79 0.27
CA ARG A 88 -5.69 13.51 1.00
C ARG A 88 -4.29 13.16 1.50
N PHE A 89 -3.25 13.75 0.93
CA PHE A 89 -1.84 13.41 1.21
C PHE A 89 -1.06 14.56 1.85
N GLY A 90 -1.76 15.57 2.36
CA GLY A 90 -1.17 16.77 2.95
C GLY A 90 -0.88 17.86 1.91
N ARG A 91 -0.38 19.01 2.37
CA ARG A 91 0.09 20.07 1.45
C ARG A 91 1.35 19.61 0.72
N PRO A 92 1.56 20.05 -0.52
CA PRO A 92 2.85 19.85 -1.20
C PRO A 92 4.00 20.39 -0.37
N SER A 93 5.19 19.83 -0.56
CA SER A 93 6.36 20.22 0.22
C SER A 93 6.62 21.75 0.13
N PRO A 94 7.21 22.39 1.15
CA PRO A 94 7.54 23.81 1.10
C PRO A 94 8.39 24.19 -0.13
N GLU A 95 9.24 23.27 -0.58
CA GLU A 95 10.01 23.38 -1.82
C GLU A 95 9.09 23.50 -3.04
N MET A 96 8.00 22.73 -3.11
CA MET A 96 7.07 22.80 -4.23
C MET A 96 6.33 24.12 -4.34
N ASN A 97 6.10 24.82 -3.23
CA ASN A 97 5.55 26.19 -3.26
C ASN A 97 6.49 27.20 -3.91
N GLN A 98 7.78 26.91 -4.02
CA GLN A 98 8.76 27.77 -4.70
C GLN A 98 8.94 27.38 -6.17
N LEU A 99 8.74 26.10 -6.48
CA LEU A 99 8.94 25.55 -7.81
C LEU A 99 7.68 25.65 -8.70
N ALA A 100 6.47 25.48 -8.16
CA ALA A 100 5.23 25.70 -8.91
C ALA A 100 4.79 27.17 -8.84
N ASN A 101 4.23 27.70 -9.93
CA ASN A 101 3.65 29.06 -9.96
C ASN A 101 2.34 29.12 -9.18
N HIS A 102 1.53 28.05 -9.31
CA HIS A 102 0.30 27.88 -8.57
C HIS A 102 0.17 26.43 -8.12
N ILE A 103 -0.42 26.26 -6.93
CA ILE A 103 -0.78 24.97 -6.38
C ILE A 103 -2.27 24.97 -6.12
N LEU A 104 -3.00 24.10 -6.82
CA LEU A 104 -4.44 23.94 -6.68
C LEU A 104 -4.73 22.62 -5.97
N VAL A 105 -5.28 22.69 -4.76
CA VAL A 105 -5.60 21.49 -3.99
C VAL A 105 -6.99 20.98 -4.37
N LYS A 106 -7.11 19.69 -4.69
CA LYS A 106 -8.39 19.04 -5.00
C LYS A 106 -9.31 19.02 -3.76
N PRO A 107 -10.63 19.28 -3.89
CA PRO A 107 -11.36 19.51 -5.14
C PRO A 107 -11.09 20.90 -5.73
N ILE A 108 -10.73 20.94 -7.02
CA ILE A 108 -10.38 22.19 -7.71
C ILE A 108 -11.68 22.85 -8.19
N HIS A 109 -11.98 24.03 -7.65
CA HIS A 109 -13.09 24.85 -8.11
C HIS A 109 -12.77 25.44 -9.50
N PRO A 110 -13.71 25.45 -10.46
CA PRO A 110 -13.47 25.96 -11.82
C PRO A 110 -12.90 27.37 -11.84
N GLN A 111 -13.36 28.23 -10.93
CA GLN A 111 -12.86 29.61 -10.85
C GLN A 111 -11.37 29.69 -10.47
N HIS A 112 -10.88 28.85 -9.55
CA HIS A 112 -9.47 28.88 -9.12
C HIS A 112 -8.54 28.44 -10.24
N ILE A 113 -8.93 27.42 -11.02
CA ILE A 113 -8.14 27.01 -12.18
C ILE A 113 -8.19 28.05 -13.30
N GLN A 114 -9.33 28.72 -13.50
CA GLN A 114 -9.43 29.83 -14.45
C GLN A 114 -8.52 31.01 -14.07
N GLU A 115 -8.52 31.39 -12.78
CA GLU A 115 -7.69 32.49 -12.27
C GLU A 115 -6.19 32.18 -12.37
N ALA A 116 -5.76 30.99 -11.91
CA ALA A 116 -4.37 30.55 -12.01
C ALA A 116 -3.92 30.46 -13.47
N LEU A 117 -4.75 29.87 -14.34
CA LEU A 117 -4.42 29.73 -15.75
C LEU A 117 -4.38 31.07 -16.48
N ALA A 118 -5.29 32.00 -16.19
CA ALA A 118 -5.25 33.34 -16.77
C ALA A 118 -3.96 34.09 -16.43
N GLN A 119 -3.45 33.94 -15.20
CA GLN A 119 -2.16 34.49 -14.79
C GLN A 119 -1.00 33.85 -15.55
N CYS A 120 -0.99 32.52 -15.67
CA CYS A 120 0.01 31.80 -16.47
C CYS A 120 -0.04 32.16 -17.96
N VAL A 121 -1.23 32.36 -18.54
CA VAL A 121 -1.40 32.78 -19.95
C VAL A 121 -0.86 34.18 -20.16
N HIS A 122 -1.15 35.11 -19.26
CA HIS A 122 -0.58 36.45 -19.31
C HIS A 122 0.95 36.38 -19.25
N GLN A 123 1.50 35.60 -18.32
CA GLN A 123 2.94 35.40 -18.19
C GLN A 123 3.56 34.79 -19.45
N ALA A 124 2.99 33.71 -19.97
CA ALA A 124 3.47 32.98 -21.15
C ALA A 124 3.49 33.83 -22.44
N ARG A 125 2.67 34.87 -22.53
CA ARG A 125 2.68 35.82 -23.66
C ARG A 125 3.90 36.74 -23.66
N HIS A 126 4.59 36.85 -22.53
CA HIS A 126 5.72 37.75 -22.34
C HIS A 126 7.06 37.01 -22.16
N THR A 127 7.07 35.68 -22.26
CA THR A 127 8.25 34.84 -22.09
C THR A 127 8.78 34.31 -23.43
N GLY A 128 10.06 33.91 -23.44
CA GLY A 128 10.68 33.27 -24.60
C GLY A 128 10.09 31.88 -24.89
N ARG A 129 10.42 31.30 -26.05
CA ARG A 129 9.96 29.95 -26.40
C ARG A 129 10.56 28.90 -25.45
N PRO A 130 9.79 27.93 -24.95
CA PRO A 130 10.30 26.81 -24.17
C PRO A 130 11.36 26.04 -24.95
N VAL A 131 12.43 25.62 -24.27
CA VAL A 131 13.44 24.71 -24.82
C VAL A 131 13.18 23.25 -24.41
N PRO A 132 13.54 22.27 -25.26
CA PRO A 132 13.43 20.86 -24.92
C PRO A 132 14.25 20.50 -23.67
N MET A 133 13.73 19.58 -22.87
CA MET A 133 14.49 19.01 -21.76
C MET A 133 15.66 18.16 -22.26
N GLN A 134 16.87 18.51 -21.85
CA GLN A 134 18.07 17.70 -22.13
C GLN A 134 18.03 16.37 -21.38
N GLY A 135 18.48 15.28 -22.02
CA GLY A 135 18.61 13.95 -21.40
C GLY A 135 17.34 13.12 -21.31
N TYR A 136 16.17 13.65 -21.73
CA TYR A 136 14.87 12.97 -21.65
C TYR A 136 14.12 12.97 -22.99
N THR A 137 14.84 12.75 -24.09
CA THR A 137 14.30 12.90 -25.45
C THR A 137 13.68 11.63 -26.02
N THR A 138 13.93 10.48 -25.40
CA THR A 138 13.37 9.19 -25.81
C THR A 138 12.83 8.41 -24.60
N PRO A 139 11.85 7.52 -24.79
CA PRO A 139 11.38 6.62 -23.72
C PRO A 139 12.54 5.82 -23.09
N ASP A 140 13.55 5.46 -23.88
CA ASP A 140 14.73 4.69 -23.46
C ASP A 140 15.63 5.40 -22.44
N ALA A 141 15.48 6.73 -22.28
CA ALA A 141 16.17 7.50 -21.23
C ALA A 141 15.67 7.18 -19.81
N PHE A 142 14.51 6.53 -19.70
CA PHE A 142 13.93 6.07 -18.44
C PHE A 142 14.01 4.55 -18.42
N PHE A 143 14.96 3.98 -17.66
CA PHE A 143 15.05 2.52 -17.56
C PHE A 143 13.71 1.97 -17.07
N SER A 144 13.03 1.28 -17.97
CA SER A 144 11.74 0.65 -17.76
C SER A 144 11.83 -0.77 -18.30
N MET A 145 11.06 -1.66 -17.68
CA MET A 145 11.00 -3.05 -18.08
C MET A 145 9.55 -3.47 -18.06
N ARG A 146 9.12 -4.21 -19.07
CA ARG A 146 7.78 -4.81 -19.10
C ARG A 146 7.86 -6.18 -19.72
N GLY A 147 6.99 -7.07 -19.28
CA GLY A 147 6.94 -8.44 -19.78
C GLY A 147 5.82 -9.22 -19.12
N ASP A 148 5.86 -10.54 -19.30
CA ASP A 148 4.92 -11.46 -18.68
C ASP A 148 5.67 -12.54 -17.90
N LEU A 149 5.17 -12.86 -16.71
CA LEU A 149 5.76 -13.85 -15.82
C LEU A 149 5.76 -15.28 -16.37
N MET A 150 4.93 -15.56 -17.40
CA MET A 150 4.97 -16.83 -18.14
C MET A 150 6.25 -16.99 -18.97
N GLN A 151 6.87 -15.88 -19.38
CA GLN A 151 8.05 -15.88 -20.24
C GLN A 151 9.35 -15.64 -19.45
N GLN A 152 9.25 -14.90 -18.35
CA GLN A 152 10.38 -14.54 -17.52
C GLN A 152 9.93 -14.57 -16.05
N SER A 153 10.53 -15.45 -15.26
CA SER A 153 10.20 -15.56 -13.84
C SER A 153 10.50 -14.26 -13.08
N LEU A 154 9.77 -13.99 -12.01
CA LEU A 154 10.01 -12.80 -11.18
C LEU A 154 11.45 -12.75 -10.65
N THR A 155 12.03 -13.91 -10.34
CA THR A 155 13.43 -14.01 -9.89
C THR A 155 14.40 -13.50 -10.96
N GLU A 156 14.20 -13.85 -12.22
CA GLU A 156 15.02 -13.36 -13.34
C GLU A 156 14.86 -11.85 -13.54
N VAL A 157 13.63 -11.34 -13.43
CA VAL A 157 13.35 -9.89 -13.49
C VAL A 157 14.14 -9.17 -12.39
N LEU A 158 14.06 -9.64 -11.15
CA LEU A 158 14.75 -9.03 -10.01
C LEU A 158 16.28 -9.08 -10.14
N LEU A 159 16.84 -10.18 -10.66
CA LEU A 159 18.28 -10.28 -10.95
C LEU A 159 18.71 -9.28 -12.03
N GLN A 160 17.88 -9.09 -13.06
CA GLN A 160 18.15 -8.09 -14.10
C GLN A 160 18.11 -6.67 -13.53
N LEU A 161 17.12 -6.32 -12.70
CA LEU A 161 17.06 -5.04 -12.00
C LEU A 161 18.29 -4.82 -11.11
N ARG A 162 18.77 -5.86 -10.43
CA ARG A 162 19.99 -5.81 -9.62
C ARG A 162 21.24 -5.57 -10.45
N LYS A 163 21.39 -6.26 -11.57
CA LYS A 163 22.51 -6.07 -12.51
C LYS A 163 22.55 -4.64 -13.04
N GLN A 164 21.39 -4.02 -13.25
CA GLN A 164 21.26 -2.63 -13.71
C GLN A 164 21.32 -1.60 -12.56
N GLN A 165 21.43 -2.02 -11.30
CA GLN A 165 21.36 -1.13 -10.13
C GLN A 165 20.11 -0.23 -10.16
N ALA A 166 19.00 -0.76 -10.65
CA ALA A 166 17.80 0.01 -10.94
C ALA A 166 17.15 0.53 -9.64
N THR A 167 16.58 1.73 -9.70
CA THR A 167 15.77 2.29 -8.60
C THR A 167 14.40 2.65 -9.17
N GLY A 168 13.32 2.18 -8.52
CA GLY A 168 11.97 2.36 -9.00
C GLY A 168 10.98 1.37 -8.39
N VAL A 169 9.81 1.24 -9.01
CA VAL A 169 8.73 0.36 -8.55
C VAL A 169 8.49 -0.72 -9.60
N LEU A 170 8.51 -1.97 -9.17
CA LEU A 170 8.09 -3.14 -9.95
C LEU A 170 6.65 -3.49 -9.58
N SER A 171 5.74 -3.29 -10.52
CA SER A 171 4.33 -3.65 -10.44
C SER A 171 4.08 -5.01 -11.10
N LEU A 172 3.31 -5.86 -10.41
CA LEU A 172 2.86 -7.17 -10.88
C LEU A 172 1.34 -7.14 -10.96
N THR A 173 0.79 -7.28 -12.15
CA THR A 173 -0.66 -7.31 -12.36
C THR A 173 -1.14 -8.76 -12.31
N LEU A 174 -2.03 -9.04 -11.36
CA LEU A 174 -2.61 -10.34 -11.10
C LEU A 174 -4.13 -10.28 -11.35
N PRO A 175 -4.81 -11.42 -11.55
CA PRO A 175 -6.26 -11.43 -11.78
C PRO A 175 -7.07 -10.74 -10.68
N GLU A 176 -6.59 -10.78 -9.43
CA GLU A 176 -7.29 -10.27 -8.25
C GLU A 176 -6.86 -8.85 -7.85
N GLY A 177 -5.89 -8.25 -8.56
CA GLY A 177 -5.34 -6.94 -8.26
C GLY A 177 -3.86 -6.83 -8.55
N GLU A 178 -3.20 -5.84 -7.97
CA GLU A 178 -1.80 -5.53 -8.24
C GLU A 178 -0.93 -5.74 -6.99
N ARG A 179 0.30 -6.23 -7.16
CA ARG A 179 1.35 -6.18 -6.13
C ARG A 179 2.47 -5.27 -6.58
N ARG A 180 3.09 -4.55 -5.66
CA ARG A 180 4.18 -3.61 -5.95
C ARG A 180 5.39 -3.91 -5.08
N LEU A 181 6.57 -3.86 -5.68
CA LEU A 181 7.87 -3.99 -5.02
C LEU A 181 8.68 -2.72 -5.27
N SER A 182 9.08 -2.00 -4.22
CA SER A 182 10.02 -0.88 -4.35
C SER A 182 11.44 -1.43 -4.40
N ILE A 183 12.18 -0.98 -5.41
CA ILE A 183 13.55 -1.37 -5.68
C ILE A 183 14.44 -0.15 -5.49
N TRP A 184 15.50 -0.28 -4.71
CA TRP A 184 16.54 0.72 -4.52
C TRP A 184 17.89 0.13 -4.86
N ARG A 185 18.54 0.68 -5.89
CA ARG A 185 19.84 0.19 -6.38
C ARG A 185 19.87 -1.33 -6.62
N GLY A 186 18.76 -1.85 -7.13
CA GLY A 186 18.61 -3.27 -7.44
C GLY A 186 18.08 -4.14 -6.31
N ASP A 187 18.00 -3.63 -5.08
CA ASP A 187 17.51 -4.40 -3.94
C ASP A 187 16.07 -4.04 -3.60
N ILE A 188 15.30 -5.04 -3.18
CA ILE A 188 13.93 -4.81 -2.70
C ILE A 188 14.03 -4.11 -1.34
N VAL A 189 13.35 -2.98 -1.18
CA VAL A 189 13.30 -2.22 0.08
C VAL A 189 11.90 -2.11 0.67
N TYR A 190 10.89 -2.37 -0.15
CA TYR A 190 9.49 -2.37 0.29
C TYR A 190 8.62 -3.21 -0.64
N SER A 191 7.45 -3.61 -0.15
CA SER A 191 6.44 -4.28 -0.95
C SER A 191 5.04 -4.07 -0.39
N GLU A 192 4.06 -4.05 -1.27
CA GLU A 192 2.65 -4.01 -0.91
C GLU A 192 1.78 -4.80 -1.87
N SER A 193 0.59 -5.19 -1.41
CA SER A 193 -0.45 -5.76 -2.25
C SER A 193 -1.66 -4.85 -2.23
N LEU A 194 -2.15 -4.49 -3.42
CA LEU A 194 -3.41 -3.79 -3.62
C LEU A 194 -4.58 -4.78 -3.74
N ILE A 195 -4.32 -6.08 -3.62
CA ILE A 195 -5.36 -7.13 -3.58
C ILE A 195 -6.10 -7.04 -2.23
N PRO A 196 -7.44 -6.86 -2.21
CA PRO A 196 -8.18 -6.49 -1.01
C PRO A 196 -7.96 -7.36 0.24
N HIS A 197 -7.80 -8.67 0.05
CA HIS A 197 -7.65 -9.64 1.15
C HIS A 197 -6.18 -9.92 1.51
N GLU A 198 -5.22 -9.42 0.72
CA GLU A 198 -3.81 -9.47 1.03
C GLU A 198 -3.31 -8.19 1.69
N GLN A 199 -3.99 -7.07 1.47
CA GLN A 199 -3.64 -5.78 2.05
C GLN A 199 -3.41 -5.87 3.56
N PHE A 200 -2.48 -5.05 4.06
CA PHE A 200 -2.10 -5.05 5.47
C PHE A 200 -3.28 -4.89 6.43
N ARG A 201 -4.31 -4.12 6.05
CA ARG A 201 -5.58 -4.02 6.78
C ARG A 201 -6.25 -5.38 7.07
N ALA A 202 -6.23 -6.32 6.13
CA ALA A 202 -6.88 -7.61 6.29
C ALA A 202 -6.13 -8.43 7.35
N LEU A 203 -4.81 -8.29 7.37
CA LEU A 203 -3.95 -8.89 8.36
C LEU A 203 -4.12 -8.23 9.74
N LEU A 204 -4.21 -6.89 9.80
CA LEU A 204 -4.50 -6.14 11.02
C LEU A 204 -5.83 -6.55 11.63
N HIS A 205 -6.89 -6.64 10.84
CA HIS A 205 -8.19 -7.09 11.32
C HIS A 205 -8.15 -8.54 11.83
N LYS A 206 -7.42 -9.42 11.14
CA LYS A 206 -7.27 -10.81 11.58
C LYS A 206 -6.52 -10.94 12.91
N HIS A 207 -5.48 -10.13 13.11
CA HIS A 207 -4.57 -10.25 14.25
C HIS A 207 -5.01 -9.40 15.46
N PHE A 208 -5.57 -8.22 15.21
CA PHE A 208 -5.94 -7.22 16.21
C PHE A 208 -7.41 -6.79 16.15
N GLY A 209 -8.28 -7.47 15.40
CA GLY A 209 -9.68 -7.03 15.22
C GLY A 209 -10.49 -6.85 16.51
N GLY A 210 -10.11 -7.55 17.59
CA GLY A 210 -10.72 -7.36 18.92
C GLY A 210 -10.14 -6.20 19.73
N LEU A 211 -9.00 -5.65 19.31
CA LEU A 211 -8.27 -4.56 19.98
C LEU A 211 -8.35 -3.25 19.21
N ILE A 212 -8.65 -3.29 17.91
CA ILE A 212 -8.81 -2.09 17.08
C ILE A 212 -10.28 -1.71 17.04
N HIS A 213 -10.60 -0.52 17.53
CA HIS A 213 -11.97 0.00 17.41
C HIS A 213 -12.38 0.07 15.93
N PRO A 214 -13.60 -0.36 15.55
CA PRO A 214 -14.05 -0.38 14.14
C PRO A 214 -13.82 0.94 13.40
N ASN A 215 -14.10 2.07 14.06
CA ASN A 215 -13.86 3.41 13.51
C ASN A 215 -12.38 3.72 13.21
N ASP A 216 -11.43 3.18 13.98
CA ASP A 216 -10.00 3.36 13.71
C ASP A 216 -9.54 2.46 12.57
N MET A 217 -10.11 1.26 12.45
CA MET A 217 -9.95 0.45 11.24
C MET A 217 -10.48 1.20 10.01
N ASP A 218 -11.67 1.80 10.09
CA ASP A 218 -12.27 2.59 8.99
C ASP A 218 -11.46 3.85 8.64
N ARG A 219 -10.79 4.48 9.62
CA ARG A 219 -9.86 5.59 9.37
C ARG A 219 -8.61 5.15 8.60
N LEU A 220 -8.09 3.95 8.87
CA LEU A 220 -6.98 3.37 8.09
C LEU A 220 -7.39 3.06 6.64
N LEU A 221 -8.68 2.80 6.40
CA LEU A 221 -9.25 2.56 5.07
C LEU A 221 -9.33 3.86 4.24
N ILE A 222 -9.63 4.98 4.88
CA ILE A 222 -9.81 6.27 4.21
C ILE A 222 -8.46 6.96 4.03
N GLY A 223 -7.87 6.84 2.84
CA GLY A 223 -6.74 7.66 2.42
C GLY A 223 -5.39 6.95 2.31
N SER A 224 -5.22 5.75 2.89
CA SER A 224 -4.00 4.97 2.69
C SER A 224 -3.87 4.41 1.26
N GLY A 225 -4.98 4.25 0.53
CA GLY A 225 -4.97 3.68 -0.82
C GLY A 225 -4.42 2.25 -0.88
N GLY A 226 -4.46 1.52 0.24
CA GLY A 226 -3.84 0.20 0.37
C GLY A 226 -2.38 0.23 0.84
N ARG A 227 -1.79 1.41 1.09
CA ARG A 227 -0.39 1.55 1.53
C ARG A 227 -0.22 1.12 2.98
N ALA A 228 0.37 -0.06 3.16
CA ALA A 228 0.59 -0.67 4.46
C ALA A 228 1.50 0.16 5.38
N HIS A 229 2.46 0.89 4.81
CA HIS A 229 3.36 1.73 5.58
C HIS A 229 2.60 2.84 6.32
N LEU A 230 1.72 3.56 5.60
CA LEU A 230 0.87 4.60 6.18
C LEU A 230 -0.08 4.03 7.24
N GLN A 231 -0.62 2.83 7.00
CA GLN A 231 -1.49 2.15 7.97
C GLN A 231 -0.73 1.79 9.26
N LYS A 232 0.52 1.31 9.15
CA LYS A 232 1.38 1.07 10.31
C LYS A 232 1.64 2.36 11.07
N GLU A 233 2.06 3.42 10.39
CA GLU A 233 2.38 4.71 11.04
C GLU A 233 1.18 5.29 11.78
N ALA A 234 0.00 5.23 11.19
CA ALA A 234 -1.24 5.67 11.81
C ALA A 234 -1.65 4.84 13.05
N LEU A 235 -1.20 3.59 13.15
CA LEU A 235 -1.50 2.69 14.27
C LEU A 235 -0.48 2.74 15.41
N MET A 236 0.75 3.21 15.18
CA MET A 236 1.77 3.34 16.23
C MET A 236 1.30 4.12 17.49
N PRO A 237 0.43 5.14 17.40
CA PRO A 237 -0.07 5.86 18.58
C PRO A 237 -1.17 5.15 19.38
N ILE A 238 -1.72 4.02 18.90
CA ILE A 238 -2.84 3.34 19.57
C ILE A 238 -2.30 2.50 20.73
N SER A 239 -2.61 2.91 21.97
CA SER A 239 -2.07 2.30 23.21
C SER A 239 -2.48 0.84 23.43
N GLU A 240 -3.49 0.36 22.72
CA GLU A 240 -4.06 -0.99 22.86
C GLU A 240 -3.28 -2.04 22.05
N ILE A 241 -2.51 -1.63 21.04
CA ILE A 241 -1.66 -2.54 20.25
C ILE A 241 -0.20 -2.41 20.72
N PRO A 242 0.45 -3.50 21.15
CA PRO A 242 1.87 -3.47 21.45
C PRO A 242 2.68 -3.08 20.21
N GLN A 243 3.45 -1.99 20.29
CA GLN A 243 4.21 -1.45 19.14
C GLN A 243 5.11 -2.51 18.49
N ARG A 244 5.80 -3.32 19.29
CA ARG A 244 6.66 -4.40 18.81
C ARG A 244 5.88 -5.43 17.97
N GLU A 245 4.68 -5.78 18.40
CA GLU A 245 3.86 -6.76 17.69
C GLU A 245 3.32 -6.19 16.36
N LEU A 246 2.95 -4.91 16.33
CA LEU A 246 2.59 -4.21 15.10
C LEU A 246 3.77 -4.12 14.12
N GLU A 247 4.97 -3.83 14.63
CA GLU A 247 6.20 -3.82 13.84
C GLU A 247 6.53 -5.19 13.27
N ASP A 248 6.46 -6.24 14.09
CA ASP A 248 6.66 -7.63 13.67
C ASP A 248 5.63 -8.03 12.61
N LEU A 249 4.36 -7.65 12.78
CA LEU A 249 3.29 -7.93 11.81
C LEU A 249 3.52 -7.21 10.48
N TYR A 250 3.98 -5.96 10.51
CA TYR A 250 4.32 -5.20 9.31
C TYR A 250 5.54 -5.77 8.58
N GLN A 251 6.59 -6.14 9.32
CA GLN A 251 7.75 -6.82 8.76
C GLN A 251 7.37 -8.17 8.15
N TYR A 252 6.48 -8.92 8.82
CA TYR A 252 5.91 -10.15 8.28
C TYR A 252 5.15 -9.88 6.98
N TYR A 253 4.22 -8.90 6.97
CA TYR A 253 3.42 -8.54 5.80
C TYR A 253 4.29 -8.23 4.58
N THR A 254 5.25 -7.32 4.72
CA THR A 254 6.12 -6.93 3.59
C THR A 254 6.90 -8.14 3.06
N ARG A 255 7.52 -8.95 3.93
CA ARG A 255 8.21 -10.17 3.48
C ARG A 255 7.27 -11.19 2.82
N GLU A 256 6.06 -11.32 3.34
CA GLU A 256 5.05 -12.25 2.84
C GLU A 256 4.61 -11.90 1.41
N ILE A 257 4.41 -10.61 1.10
CA ILE A 257 4.05 -10.16 -0.25
C ILE A 257 5.16 -10.51 -1.25
N ILE A 258 6.43 -10.28 -0.90
CA ILE A 258 7.56 -10.65 -1.78
C ILE A 258 7.59 -12.17 -1.99
N THR A 259 7.50 -12.93 -0.90
CA THR A 259 7.56 -14.40 -0.91
C THR A 259 6.46 -15.01 -1.78
N ARG A 260 5.23 -14.50 -1.68
CA ARG A 260 4.10 -14.91 -2.54
C ARG A 260 4.30 -14.54 -4.00
N SER A 261 4.93 -13.39 -4.25
CA SER A 261 5.14 -12.89 -5.61
C SER A 261 6.15 -13.73 -6.38
N LEU A 262 7.17 -14.28 -5.70
CA LEU A 262 8.17 -15.15 -6.32
C LEU A 262 7.61 -16.46 -6.90
N PHE A 263 6.42 -16.87 -6.49
CA PHE A 263 5.76 -18.08 -7.00
C PHE A 263 4.67 -17.79 -8.04
N VAL A 264 4.45 -16.52 -8.39
CA VAL A 264 3.54 -16.17 -9.48
C VAL A 264 4.19 -16.55 -10.80
N SER A 265 3.54 -17.42 -11.57
CA SER A 265 4.04 -17.91 -12.86
C SER A 265 3.41 -17.24 -14.08
N GLN A 266 2.45 -16.32 -13.89
CA GLN A 266 1.74 -15.69 -14.99
C GLN A 266 1.28 -14.27 -14.65
N GLY A 267 1.14 -13.45 -15.70
CA GLY A 267 0.61 -12.10 -15.59
C GLY A 267 1.64 -11.04 -15.95
N PRO A 268 1.20 -9.86 -16.41
CA PRO A 268 2.12 -8.83 -16.83
C PRO A 268 2.82 -8.18 -15.64
N PHE A 269 4.07 -7.80 -15.86
CA PHE A 269 4.84 -6.98 -14.94
C PHE A 269 5.32 -5.71 -15.63
N GLN A 270 5.52 -4.66 -14.84
CA GLN A 270 6.10 -3.41 -15.28
C GLN A 270 7.01 -2.84 -14.20
N PHE A 271 8.26 -2.54 -14.55
CA PHE A 271 9.17 -1.73 -13.77
C PHE A 271 9.22 -0.31 -14.34
N ALA A 272 9.09 0.68 -13.47
CA ALA A 272 9.24 2.08 -13.80
C ALA A 272 10.07 2.82 -12.75
N ASN A 273 10.82 3.82 -13.17
CA ASN A 273 11.64 4.64 -12.28
C ASN A 273 10.77 5.65 -11.49
N ASP A 274 10.44 5.32 -10.25
CA ASP A 274 9.70 6.17 -9.32
C ASP A 274 10.50 6.40 -8.03
N LEU A 275 11.50 7.28 -8.12
CA LEU A 275 12.43 7.57 -7.02
C LEU A 275 11.73 8.16 -5.79
N ALA A 276 10.73 9.03 -5.99
CA ALA A 276 9.98 9.66 -4.90
C ALA A 276 9.16 8.65 -4.11
N TYR A 277 8.51 7.69 -4.79
CA TYR A 277 7.84 6.59 -4.11
C TYR A 277 8.84 5.71 -3.35
N VAL A 278 9.98 5.37 -3.94
CA VAL A 278 11.01 4.58 -3.27
C VAL A 278 11.56 5.31 -2.04
N GLN A 279 11.87 6.61 -2.12
CA GLN A 279 12.36 7.40 -0.98
C GLN A 279 11.38 7.44 0.19
N ARG A 280 10.07 7.53 -0.08
CA ARG A 280 9.03 7.53 0.95
C ARG A 280 8.78 6.15 1.57
N THR A 281 9.17 5.08 0.89
CA THR A 281 8.92 3.69 1.31
C THR A 281 10.18 2.94 1.72
N ALA A 282 11.36 3.55 1.52
CA ALA A 282 12.65 2.89 1.67
C ALA A 282 12.86 2.44 3.12
N ASN A 283 12.96 1.12 3.28
CA ASN A 283 13.44 0.49 4.50
C ASN A 283 14.81 -0.16 4.23
N THR A 284 15.37 -0.79 5.26
CA THR A 284 16.53 -1.66 5.11
C THR A 284 16.27 -2.69 4.00
N PRO A 285 17.19 -2.83 3.01
CA PRO A 285 17.05 -3.81 1.95
C PRO A 285 16.77 -5.21 2.47
N PHE A 286 15.85 -5.90 1.81
CA PHE A 286 15.57 -7.30 2.10
C PHE A 286 16.70 -8.19 1.59
N ASP A 287 17.05 -9.18 2.42
CA ASP A 287 18.00 -10.22 2.03
C ASP A 287 17.36 -11.16 1.02
N PHE A 288 17.66 -10.92 -0.25
CA PHE A 288 17.07 -11.65 -1.37
C PHE A 288 17.24 -13.17 -1.23
N SER A 289 18.41 -13.63 -0.77
CA SER A 289 18.71 -15.05 -0.63
C SER A 289 17.84 -15.75 0.43
N LYS A 290 17.60 -15.07 1.56
CA LYS A 290 16.71 -15.56 2.61
C LYS A 290 15.26 -15.60 2.13
N ILE A 291 14.82 -14.59 1.38
CA ILE A 291 13.45 -14.55 0.85
C ILE A 291 13.25 -15.69 -0.15
N VAL A 292 14.16 -15.89 -1.10
CA VAL A 292 14.07 -16.98 -2.08
C VAL A 292 14.08 -18.33 -1.37
N LEU A 293 14.93 -18.54 -0.36
CA LEU A 293 14.91 -19.78 0.43
C LEU A 293 13.56 -20.01 1.11
N ASN A 294 12.97 -18.97 1.69
CA ASN A 294 11.66 -19.09 2.34
C ASN A 294 10.55 -19.41 1.33
N ALA A 295 10.61 -18.84 0.13
CA ALA A 295 9.72 -19.19 -0.97
C ALA A 295 9.90 -20.66 -1.38
N VAL A 296 11.15 -21.11 -1.56
CA VAL A 296 11.47 -22.51 -1.88
C VAL A 296 10.92 -23.47 -0.83
N LYS A 297 11.16 -23.18 0.46
CA LYS A 297 10.65 -23.99 1.58
C LYS A 297 9.13 -24.10 1.62
N ARG A 298 8.42 -23.09 1.12
CA ARG A 298 6.96 -22.99 1.24
C ARG A 298 6.21 -23.55 0.04
N TYR A 299 6.72 -23.31 -1.16
CA TYR A 299 5.99 -23.58 -2.40
C TYR A 299 6.51 -24.77 -3.18
N TYR A 300 7.70 -25.29 -2.85
CA TYR A 300 8.23 -26.47 -3.49
C TYR A 300 8.18 -27.64 -2.52
N SER A 301 7.48 -28.70 -2.90
CA SER A 301 7.57 -29.96 -2.18
C SER A 301 8.93 -30.60 -2.44
N HIS A 302 9.31 -31.55 -1.58
CA HIS A 302 10.53 -32.33 -1.80
C HIS A 302 10.51 -33.06 -3.15
N ALA A 303 9.33 -33.54 -3.59
CA ALA A 303 9.17 -34.21 -4.88
C ALA A 303 9.37 -33.24 -6.06
N ASP A 304 8.80 -32.03 -5.99
CA ASP A 304 8.97 -31.01 -7.04
C ASP A 304 10.44 -30.63 -7.21
N LEU A 305 11.14 -30.41 -6.09
CA LEU A 305 12.58 -30.11 -6.11
C LEU A 305 13.40 -31.25 -6.69
N HIS A 306 13.08 -32.49 -6.33
CA HIS A 306 13.76 -33.65 -6.89
C HIS A 306 13.53 -33.74 -8.39
N GLN A 307 12.29 -33.56 -8.86
CA GLN A 307 11.97 -33.62 -10.28
C GLN A 307 12.69 -32.52 -11.06
N GLU A 308 12.57 -31.26 -10.65
CA GLU A 308 13.17 -30.12 -11.36
C GLU A 308 14.70 -30.15 -11.35
N LEU A 309 15.33 -30.54 -10.24
CA LEU A 309 16.80 -30.61 -10.17
C LEU A 309 17.34 -31.85 -10.88
N ASN A 310 16.54 -32.91 -11.02
CA ASN A 310 16.95 -34.12 -11.72
C ASN A 310 17.13 -33.90 -13.23
N ASP A 311 16.46 -32.91 -13.84
CA ASP A 311 16.74 -32.50 -15.22
C ASP A 311 18.21 -32.09 -15.42
N PHE A 312 18.86 -31.64 -14.35
CA PHE A 312 20.26 -31.22 -14.31
C PHE A 312 21.17 -32.22 -13.58
N HIS A 313 20.72 -33.44 -13.28
CA HIS A 313 21.44 -34.38 -12.38
C HIS A 313 22.92 -34.59 -12.73
N ASN A 314 23.26 -34.64 -14.03
CA ASN A 314 24.63 -34.82 -14.54
C ASN A 314 25.40 -33.52 -14.81
N TYR A 315 24.77 -32.36 -14.62
CA TYR A 315 25.39 -31.06 -14.90
C TYR A 315 26.33 -30.72 -13.76
N SER A 316 27.53 -30.23 -14.08
CA SER A 316 28.49 -29.73 -13.10
C SER A 316 28.17 -28.29 -12.72
N ILE A 317 28.34 -27.93 -11.46
CA ILE A 317 28.12 -26.56 -11.00
C ILE A 317 29.33 -25.67 -11.28
N LYS A 318 29.07 -24.47 -11.79
CA LYS A 318 30.00 -23.36 -11.84
C LYS A 318 29.53 -22.23 -10.92
N ILE A 319 30.44 -21.63 -10.17
CA ILE A 319 30.17 -20.51 -9.27
C ILE A 319 30.16 -19.19 -10.05
N ASN A 320 29.17 -18.34 -9.78
CA ASN A 320 29.07 -16.99 -10.33
C ASN A 320 29.99 -16.03 -9.54
N PRO A 321 30.70 -15.06 -10.17
CA PRO A 321 31.58 -14.11 -9.47
C PRO A 321 30.97 -13.41 -8.24
N ASN A 322 29.66 -13.16 -8.22
CA ASN A 322 28.98 -12.49 -7.11
C ASN A 322 28.51 -13.45 -5.99
N TYR A 323 28.93 -14.72 -6.02
CA TYR A 323 28.50 -15.76 -5.08
C TYR A 323 28.50 -15.31 -3.62
N SER A 324 29.64 -14.81 -3.11
CA SER A 324 29.77 -14.44 -1.71
C SER A 324 28.78 -13.37 -1.26
N GLN A 325 28.50 -12.38 -2.13
CA GLN A 325 27.50 -11.34 -1.86
C GLN A 325 26.09 -11.93 -1.86
N LEU A 326 25.80 -12.84 -2.78
CA LEU A 326 24.48 -13.46 -2.95
C LEU A 326 24.16 -14.52 -1.87
N THR A 327 25.18 -15.09 -1.22
CA THR A 327 24.98 -16.16 -0.21
C THR A 327 25.20 -15.70 1.23
N GLN A 328 25.61 -14.45 1.47
CA GLN A 328 25.88 -13.94 2.81
C GLN A 328 24.71 -14.14 3.77
N GLY A 329 23.48 -13.97 3.28
CA GLY A 329 22.26 -14.23 4.04
C GLY A 329 22.11 -15.68 4.47
N LEU A 330 22.37 -16.61 3.57
CA LEU A 330 22.28 -18.04 3.84
C LEU A 330 23.30 -18.49 4.89
N LEU A 331 24.53 -17.98 4.82
CA LEU A 331 25.58 -18.25 5.81
C LEU A 331 25.15 -17.87 7.24
N GLN A 332 24.49 -16.71 7.40
CA GLN A 332 23.97 -16.28 8.70
C GLN A 332 22.86 -17.19 9.24
N GLN A 333 22.07 -17.80 8.35
CA GLN A 333 20.97 -18.68 8.73
C GLN A 333 21.43 -20.12 9.03
N PHE A 334 22.55 -20.54 8.45
CA PHE A 334 23.12 -21.89 8.60
C PHE A 334 24.63 -21.80 8.88
N PRO A 335 25.03 -21.34 10.07
CA PRO A 335 26.45 -21.16 10.42
C PRO A 335 27.25 -22.46 10.37
N ASP A 336 26.59 -23.61 10.60
CA ASP A 336 27.23 -24.93 10.61
C ASP A 336 27.38 -25.55 9.21
N ILE A 337 26.80 -24.94 8.18
CA ILE A 337 26.88 -25.43 6.80
C ILE A 337 27.94 -24.64 6.05
N SER A 338 28.97 -25.33 5.55
CA SER A 338 30.00 -24.71 4.72
C SER A 338 29.48 -24.44 3.29
N PHE A 339 29.23 -23.17 3.00
CA PHE A 339 28.96 -22.62 1.65
C PHE A 339 30.25 -22.23 0.91
N SER A 340 31.36 -22.94 1.14
CA SER A 340 32.61 -22.65 0.41
C SER A 340 32.44 -22.97 -1.08
N PRO A 341 32.84 -22.07 -2.01
CA PRO A 341 32.83 -22.33 -3.46
C PRO A 341 33.45 -23.69 -3.84
N ASN A 342 34.51 -24.11 -3.14
CA ASN A 342 35.23 -25.37 -3.40
C ASN A 342 34.40 -26.63 -3.13
N ARG A 343 33.31 -26.54 -2.34
CA ARG A 343 32.38 -27.66 -2.13
C ARG A 343 31.36 -27.79 -3.25
N LEU A 344 31.19 -26.74 -4.06
CA LEU A 344 30.17 -26.64 -5.10
C LEU A 344 30.78 -26.74 -6.50
N GLU A 345 31.86 -26.00 -6.77
CA GLU A 345 32.52 -25.93 -8.08
C GLU A 345 32.87 -27.33 -8.62
N GLY A 346 32.47 -27.60 -9.86
CA GLY A 346 32.72 -28.85 -10.58
C GLY A 346 31.92 -30.06 -10.09
N ARG A 347 31.16 -29.97 -8.99
CA ARG A 347 30.32 -31.08 -8.50
C ARG A 347 29.04 -31.19 -9.30
N SER A 348 28.56 -32.42 -9.51
CA SER A 348 27.27 -32.63 -10.18
C SER A 348 26.10 -32.23 -9.28
N VAL A 349 24.98 -31.81 -9.88
CA VAL A 349 23.74 -31.50 -9.13
C VAL A 349 23.30 -32.72 -8.30
N GLN A 350 23.36 -33.93 -8.85
CA GLN A 350 23.02 -35.16 -8.13
C GLN A 350 23.90 -35.37 -6.89
N PHE A 351 25.20 -35.12 -6.98
CA PHE A 351 26.10 -35.24 -5.84
C PHE A 351 25.69 -34.25 -4.74
N LEU A 352 25.43 -33.00 -5.12
CA LEU A 352 25.08 -31.95 -4.17
C LEU A 352 23.73 -32.19 -3.49
N MET A 353 22.72 -32.66 -4.23
CA MET A 353 21.43 -33.02 -3.63
C MET A 353 21.56 -34.08 -2.54
N ASN A 354 22.51 -35.01 -2.66
CA ASN A 354 22.68 -36.11 -1.71
C ASN A 354 23.71 -35.83 -0.61
N GLN A 355 24.72 -34.99 -0.87
CA GLN A 355 25.93 -34.89 -0.04
C GLN A 355 26.29 -33.46 0.38
N PHE A 356 25.55 -32.44 -0.06
CA PHE A 356 25.89 -31.05 0.28
C PHE A 356 25.78 -30.77 1.78
N CYS A 357 24.71 -31.23 2.41
CA CYS A 357 24.56 -31.29 3.87
C CYS A 357 23.88 -32.62 4.30
N PRO A 358 23.89 -32.97 5.62
CA PRO A 358 23.39 -34.26 6.10
C PRO A 358 21.91 -34.54 5.81
N ASN A 359 21.12 -33.50 5.52
CA ASN A 359 19.71 -33.62 5.18
C ASN A 359 19.53 -33.42 3.66
N PRO A 360 19.15 -34.46 2.88
CA PRO A 360 18.96 -34.36 1.43
C PRO A 360 17.86 -33.35 1.01
N GLU A 361 16.79 -33.23 1.79
CA GLU A 361 15.74 -32.25 1.53
C GLU A 361 16.25 -30.82 1.72
N LEU A 362 17.02 -30.56 2.78
CA LEU A 362 17.67 -29.27 2.97
C LEU A 362 18.69 -28.98 1.86
N SER A 363 19.45 -29.99 1.43
CA SER A 363 20.36 -29.88 0.29
C SER A 363 19.62 -29.45 -0.97
N ALA A 364 18.52 -30.13 -1.34
CA ALA A 364 17.72 -29.77 -2.51
C ALA A 364 17.20 -28.33 -2.45
N ARG A 365 16.69 -27.90 -1.27
CA ARG A 365 16.20 -26.52 -1.06
C ARG A 365 17.31 -25.48 -1.20
N LEU A 366 18.49 -25.74 -0.63
CA LEU A 366 19.64 -24.83 -0.72
C LEU A 366 20.17 -24.75 -2.14
N ILE A 367 20.31 -25.88 -2.85
CA ILE A 367 20.75 -25.90 -4.25
C ILE A 367 19.75 -25.16 -5.14
N LYS A 368 18.45 -25.40 -5.00
CA LYS A 368 17.42 -24.65 -5.73
C LYS A 368 17.50 -23.14 -5.44
N THR A 369 17.72 -22.77 -4.18
CA THR A 369 17.89 -21.37 -3.80
C THR A 369 19.10 -20.74 -4.48
N LEU A 370 20.25 -21.41 -4.47
CA LEU A 370 21.49 -20.93 -5.09
C LEU A 370 21.34 -20.75 -6.61
N LEU A 371 20.61 -21.65 -7.27
CA LEU A 371 20.28 -21.52 -8.69
C LEU A 371 19.38 -20.31 -8.95
N LEU A 372 18.31 -20.15 -8.16
CA LEU A 372 17.36 -19.05 -8.32
C LEU A 372 18.01 -17.69 -8.08
N VAL A 373 18.90 -17.55 -7.10
CA VAL A 373 19.60 -16.28 -6.87
C VAL A 373 20.80 -16.05 -7.81
N ASP A 374 20.99 -16.92 -8.80
CA ASP A 374 22.11 -16.90 -9.76
C ASP A 374 23.49 -16.91 -9.07
N ALA A 375 23.59 -17.57 -7.91
CA ALA A 375 24.88 -17.80 -7.26
C ALA A 375 25.65 -18.94 -7.95
N ILE A 376 24.93 -19.92 -8.50
CA ILE A 376 25.50 -21.08 -9.18
C ILE A 376 24.82 -21.33 -10.52
N ILE A 377 25.56 -21.89 -11.48
CA ILE A 377 25.11 -22.17 -12.83
C ILE A 377 25.34 -23.65 -13.13
N PRO A 378 24.32 -24.42 -13.55
CA PRO A 378 24.50 -25.79 -13.98
C PRO A 378 25.08 -25.80 -15.41
N VAL A 379 26.20 -26.47 -15.59
CA VAL A 379 26.90 -26.60 -16.87
C VAL A 379 26.75 -28.03 -17.38
N PRO A 380 26.22 -28.26 -18.59
CA PRO A 380 26.10 -29.61 -19.14
C PRO A 380 27.49 -30.25 -19.28
N PRO A 381 27.60 -31.57 -19.13
CA PRO A 381 28.85 -32.26 -19.41
C PRO A 381 29.29 -31.94 -20.84
N ALA A 382 30.59 -31.67 -21.02
CA ALA A 382 31.15 -31.47 -22.34
C ALA A 382 30.76 -32.66 -23.23
N GLN A 383 30.05 -32.40 -24.33
CA GLN A 383 29.74 -33.45 -25.29
C GLN A 383 31.09 -34.02 -25.74
N ALA A 384 31.32 -35.31 -25.49
CA ALA A 384 32.44 -36.00 -26.12
C ALA A 384 32.34 -35.73 -27.63
N PRO A 385 33.44 -35.35 -28.31
CA PRO A 385 33.39 -35.15 -29.75
C PRO A 385 32.77 -36.40 -30.35
N GLN A 386 31.62 -36.23 -31.03
CA GLN A 386 30.98 -37.32 -31.73
C GLN A 386 32.03 -37.93 -32.63
N ALA A 387 32.50 -39.13 -32.29
CA ALA A 387 33.37 -39.89 -33.17
C ALA A 387 32.57 -40.03 -34.46
N GLN A 388 33.00 -39.31 -35.50
CA GLN A 388 32.43 -39.42 -36.83
C GLN A 388 32.48 -40.90 -37.16
N HIS A 389 31.30 -41.53 -37.24
CA HIS A 389 31.17 -42.87 -37.77
C HIS A 389 31.57 -42.82 -39.25
N HIS A 390 32.87 -42.94 -39.51
CA HIS A 390 33.32 -43.38 -40.81
C HIS A 390 32.72 -44.77 -41.05
N PRO A 391 32.01 -44.99 -42.18
CA PRO A 391 31.54 -46.33 -42.52
C PRO A 391 32.76 -47.23 -42.63
N ARG A 392 32.82 -48.28 -41.80
CA ARG A 392 33.81 -49.35 -41.94
C ARG A 392 33.66 -49.95 -43.33
N GLY A 393 34.66 -49.72 -44.19
CA GLY A 393 34.87 -50.49 -45.40
C GLY A 393 35.13 -51.97 -45.08
N PRO A 394 34.97 -52.86 -46.07
CA PRO A 394 34.96 -54.30 -45.84
C PRO A 394 36.30 -54.79 -45.29
N ILE A 395 36.22 -55.62 -44.25
CA ILE A 395 37.34 -56.25 -43.57
C ILE A 395 37.98 -57.26 -44.53
N GLN A 396 39.28 -57.10 -44.83
CA GLN A 396 40.12 -58.16 -45.38
C GLN A 396 40.72 -58.99 -44.23
N PRO A 397 40.88 -60.31 -44.39
CA PRO A 397 41.46 -61.17 -43.37
C PRO A 397 42.98 -61.18 -43.50
N GLN A 398 43.71 -60.86 -42.44
CA GLN A 398 45.07 -61.36 -42.24
C GLN A 398 45.53 -61.19 -40.77
N ASP A 399 45.80 -62.36 -40.18
CA ASP A 399 46.97 -62.70 -39.36
C ASP A 399 47.23 -62.08 -37.97
N THR A 400 47.07 -62.97 -36.99
CA THR A 400 48.05 -63.39 -35.97
C THR A 400 48.14 -62.70 -34.60
N TYR A 401 47.95 -63.56 -33.57
CA TYR A 401 48.55 -63.64 -32.22
C TYR A 401 48.68 -62.34 -31.39
N SER A 402 48.15 -62.26 -30.16
CA SER A 402 48.62 -63.08 -29.03
C SER A 402 47.82 -62.78 -27.74
N PHE A 403 47.54 -63.84 -26.98
CA PHE A 403 47.03 -63.81 -25.60
C PHE A 403 48.13 -63.42 -24.61
N ARG A 404 47.82 -62.62 -23.59
CA ARG A 404 48.04 -63.00 -22.17
C ARG A 404 47.26 -62.12 -21.16
N PRO A 405 46.80 -62.69 -20.03
CA PRO A 405 45.85 -62.06 -19.09
C PRO A 405 46.50 -61.72 -17.73
N TYR A 406 46.07 -60.66 -17.02
CA TYR A 406 46.33 -60.42 -15.58
C TYR A 406 45.42 -59.26 -15.12
N GLN A 407 44.88 -59.12 -13.90
CA GLN A 407 44.54 -59.93 -12.72
C GLN A 407 43.73 -58.97 -11.80
N GLN A 408 42.71 -59.45 -11.10
CA GLN A 408 41.99 -58.67 -10.07
C GLN A 408 42.73 -58.68 -8.72
N PRO A 409 42.71 -57.59 -7.94
CA PRO A 409 42.99 -57.65 -6.50
C PRO A 409 41.72 -57.82 -5.65
N ALA A 410 41.84 -58.68 -4.64
CA ALA A 410 40.84 -59.05 -3.62
C ALA A 410 40.69 -57.98 -2.49
N PRO A 411 39.61 -58.02 -1.69
CA PRO A 411 39.29 -56.99 -0.68
C PRO A 411 39.90 -57.28 0.70
N PRO A 412 40.12 -56.27 1.56
CA PRO A 412 40.53 -56.51 2.95
C PRO A 412 39.33 -56.59 3.92
N ALA A 413 39.59 -57.35 4.99
CA ALA A 413 38.64 -57.94 5.94
C ALA A 413 38.36 -57.08 7.21
N ASN A 414 37.23 -57.35 7.86
CA ASN A 414 36.89 -56.95 9.25
C ASN A 414 37.60 -57.85 10.29
N PRO A 415 37.85 -57.38 11.52
CA PRO A 415 37.08 -57.86 12.72
C PRO A 415 37.08 -56.86 13.93
N PRO A 416 36.64 -57.20 15.17
CA PRO A 416 35.53 -58.05 15.69
C PRO A 416 34.58 -57.33 16.71
N GLY A 417 33.58 -58.07 17.26
CA GLY A 417 32.47 -57.64 18.16
C GLY A 417 32.85 -57.11 19.57
N GLU A 418 31.96 -56.85 20.53
CA GLU A 418 30.62 -57.34 20.89
C GLU A 418 29.89 -56.28 21.78
N HIS A 419 28.55 -56.28 21.79
CA HIS A 419 27.70 -56.47 22.99
C HIS A 419 26.22 -56.17 22.67
N GLN A 420 25.34 -57.10 23.07
CA GLN A 420 23.90 -57.09 22.82
C GLN A 420 23.07 -56.75 24.09
N HIS A 421 21.82 -56.31 23.84
CA HIS A 421 20.53 -56.51 24.60
C HIS A 421 20.14 -55.60 25.79
N PRO A 422 18.84 -55.51 26.20
CA PRO A 422 17.54 -55.44 25.46
C PRO A 422 16.46 -54.48 26.11
N TRP A 423 15.16 -54.64 25.74
CA TRP A 423 13.86 -54.02 26.17
C TRP A 423 13.27 -52.96 25.22
N GLN A 424 12.29 -53.24 24.35
CA GLN A 424 10.83 -53.54 24.49
C GLN A 424 9.87 -52.32 24.56
N GLN A 425 9.10 -52.19 23.48
CA GLN A 425 7.65 -51.94 23.34
C GLN A 425 6.88 -50.96 24.23
N SER A 426 6.22 -49.99 23.57
CA SER A 426 4.78 -49.61 23.64
C SER A 426 4.63 -48.29 22.84
N GLY A 427 3.72 -48.06 21.90
CA GLY A 427 2.39 -48.59 21.67
C GLY A 427 1.39 -47.45 21.84
N PHE A 428 1.13 -46.62 20.82
CA PHE A 428 -0.11 -45.84 20.70
C PHE A 428 -0.41 -45.49 19.24
N SER A 429 -1.51 -46.05 18.75
CA SER A 429 -2.12 -45.82 17.45
C SER A 429 -3.08 -44.61 17.52
N LEU A 430 -3.15 -43.81 16.45
CA LEU A 430 -4.22 -42.82 16.21
C LEU A 430 -4.81 -43.03 14.80
N PRO A 431 -6.11 -42.71 14.59
CA PRO A 431 -6.96 -43.33 13.56
C PRO A 431 -6.76 -42.74 12.16
N PRO A 432 -7.23 -43.42 11.09
CA PRO A 432 -7.06 -42.96 9.71
C PRO A 432 -7.95 -41.75 9.42
N ARG A 433 -7.39 -40.75 8.71
CA ARG A 433 -8.14 -39.64 8.11
C ARG A 433 -8.57 -39.98 6.67
N PRO A 434 -9.72 -39.45 6.20
CA PRO A 434 -10.38 -39.88 4.99
C PRO A 434 -9.62 -39.45 3.72
N SER A 435 -9.64 -40.34 2.74
CA SER A 435 -9.08 -40.15 1.40
C SER A 435 -9.98 -39.24 0.55
N PHE A 436 -9.41 -38.11 0.09
CA PHE A 436 -9.94 -37.38 -1.06
C PHE A 436 -8.90 -37.43 -2.19
N ARG A 437 -9.27 -38.12 -3.28
CA ARG A 437 -8.54 -38.12 -4.55
C ARG A 437 -8.90 -36.84 -5.33
N PRO A 438 -7.95 -36.12 -5.93
CA PRO A 438 -8.25 -35.18 -7.00
C PRO A 438 -8.34 -35.92 -8.35
N ALA A 439 -9.38 -35.61 -9.12
CA ALA A 439 -9.58 -36.08 -10.47
C ALA A 439 -8.69 -35.31 -11.46
N VAL A 440 -8.00 -36.05 -12.32
CA VAL A 440 -7.24 -35.57 -13.48
C VAL A 440 -8.19 -35.57 -14.69
N PRO A 441 -8.21 -34.55 -15.56
CA PRO A 441 -8.74 -34.70 -16.91
C PRO A 441 -7.62 -35.01 -17.91
N ALA A 442 -7.86 -36.06 -18.69
CA ALA A 442 -7.02 -36.56 -19.76
C ALA A 442 -7.23 -35.79 -21.08
N ASN A 443 -6.16 -35.70 -21.86
CA ASN A 443 -6.16 -35.35 -23.28
C ASN A 443 -6.91 -36.40 -24.12
N HIS A 444 -7.66 -35.95 -25.14
CA HIS A 444 -7.78 -36.70 -26.39
C HIS A 444 -8.02 -35.77 -27.59
N THR A 445 -7.29 -36.11 -28.65
CA THR A 445 -7.23 -35.53 -30.00
C THR A 445 -8.41 -35.88 -30.91
N ALA A 446 -8.69 -34.92 -31.81
CA ALA A 446 -9.13 -35.03 -33.21
C ALA A 446 -10.61 -35.35 -33.55
N ARG A 447 -11.28 -34.41 -34.23
CA ARG A 447 -11.48 -34.46 -35.70
C ARG A 447 -12.15 -33.19 -36.26
N ILE A 448 -11.83 -32.99 -37.54
CA ILE A 448 -12.17 -31.92 -38.48
C ILE A 448 -13.66 -31.92 -38.85
N THR A 449 -14.27 -30.73 -38.96
CA THR A 449 -15.13 -30.34 -40.11
C THR A 449 -15.27 -28.83 -40.20
N GLN A 450 -15.29 -28.36 -41.45
CA GLN A 450 -15.35 -26.99 -41.93
C GLN A 450 -16.69 -26.32 -41.60
N GLU A 451 -16.69 -25.01 -41.32
CA GLU A 451 -17.49 -23.99 -42.02
C GLU A 451 -17.17 -22.58 -41.47
N ARG A 452 -17.00 -21.63 -42.40
CA ARG A 452 -17.00 -20.16 -42.28
C ARG A 452 -18.16 -19.68 -43.19
N PRO A 453 -18.58 -18.39 -43.26
CA PRO A 453 -18.25 -17.18 -42.47
C PRO A 453 -19.49 -16.28 -42.16
N HIS A 454 -19.27 -15.12 -41.51
CA HIS A 454 -19.83 -13.75 -41.77
C HIS A 454 -20.11 -12.94 -40.48
N VAL A 455 -19.38 -11.84 -40.23
CA VAL A 455 -19.66 -10.41 -40.57
C VAL A 455 -20.83 -9.81 -39.76
N GLY A 456 -20.58 -8.69 -39.06
CA GLY A 456 -21.65 -7.74 -38.69
C GLY A 456 -21.42 -6.92 -37.43
N SER A 457 -20.97 -5.68 -37.63
CA SER A 457 -20.97 -4.55 -36.69
C SER A 457 -22.38 -4.12 -36.22
N ASN A 458 -22.51 -3.59 -34.99
CA ASN A 458 -23.00 -2.21 -34.73
C ASN A 458 -23.37 -1.93 -33.27
N TYR A 459 -23.01 -0.72 -32.83
CA TYR A 459 -23.48 0.04 -31.67
C TYR A 459 -25.01 0.12 -31.60
N VAL A 460 -25.59 0.10 -30.39
CA VAL A 460 -26.67 1.02 -29.95
C VAL A 460 -26.70 1.11 -28.40
N VAL A 461 -26.88 2.34 -27.92
CA VAL A 461 -27.11 2.85 -26.57
C VAL A 461 -28.52 2.54 -26.06
N SER A 462 -28.71 2.14 -24.80
CA SER A 462 -29.95 2.43 -24.04
C SER A 462 -29.80 2.23 -22.53
N ALA A 463 -30.21 3.27 -21.79
CA ALA A 463 -30.30 3.39 -20.33
C ALA A 463 -31.57 2.67 -19.76
N PRO A 464 -31.76 2.58 -18.43
CA PRO A 464 -32.46 1.48 -17.75
C PRO A 464 -33.96 1.75 -17.49
N PRO A 465 -34.75 0.72 -17.12
CA PRO A 465 -36.09 0.93 -16.58
C PRO A 465 -36.11 1.03 -15.05
N THR A 466 -36.99 1.92 -14.60
CA THR A 466 -37.48 2.18 -13.24
C THR A 466 -38.57 1.20 -12.80
N SER A 467 -38.57 0.82 -11.53
CA SER A 467 -39.74 0.34 -10.75
C SER A 467 -39.40 0.46 -9.25
N GLN A 468 -39.90 1.45 -8.53
CA GLN A 468 -41.16 1.45 -7.75
C GLN A 468 -41.43 0.16 -6.98
N GLU A 469 -41.21 0.19 -5.66
CA GLU A 469 -42.04 -0.52 -4.68
C GLU A 469 -41.94 0.17 -3.30
N LYS A 470 -43.10 0.33 -2.64
CA LYS A 470 -43.32 0.93 -1.31
C LYS A 470 -43.99 -0.12 -0.40
N PRO A 471 -44.10 0.11 0.93
CA PRO A 471 -43.87 -0.89 1.97
C PRO A 471 -45.14 -1.56 2.52
N LEU A 472 -44.95 -2.63 3.30
CA LEU A 472 -45.97 -3.25 4.14
C LEU A 472 -45.66 -3.13 5.64
N LEU A 473 -46.72 -2.76 6.37
CA LEU A 473 -46.90 -2.63 7.82
C LEU A 473 -47.70 -3.83 8.35
N ALA A 474 -47.41 -4.27 9.59
CA ALA A 474 -48.34 -4.81 10.61
C ALA A 474 -47.49 -5.32 11.80
N SER A 475 -47.40 -4.66 12.98
CA SER A 475 -48.35 -4.52 14.10
C SER A 475 -48.54 -5.78 14.98
N ASN A 476 -48.10 -5.74 16.25
CA ASN A 476 -49.01 -5.72 17.42
C ASN A 476 -48.29 -5.66 18.80
N PHE A 477 -48.92 -4.85 19.67
CA PHE A 477 -48.69 -4.35 21.05
C PHE A 477 -48.94 -5.40 22.18
N PRO A 478 -49.01 -5.08 23.52
CA PRO A 478 -48.93 -3.81 24.30
C PRO A 478 -47.95 -3.85 25.51
N ASP A 479 -47.47 -2.78 26.17
CA ASP A 479 -48.02 -1.55 26.80
C ASP A 479 -48.58 -1.75 28.23
N GLN A 480 -47.99 -1.08 29.25
CA GLN A 480 -48.65 -0.40 30.40
C GLN A 480 -47.68 0.16 31.48
N THR A 481 -47.55 1.50 31.50
CA THR A 481 -47.77 2.49 32.59
C THR A 481 -47.20 2.34 34.03
N GLY A 482 -46.57 3.42 34.54
CA GLY A 482 -45.92 3.63 35.87
C GLY A 482 -46.84 3.78 37.10
N PRO A 483 -46.57 4.60 38.17
CA PRO A 483 -45.50 5.58 38.45
C PRO A 483 -44.80 5.48 39.86
N ILE A 484 -43.98 6.49 40.21
CA ILE A 484 -43.15 6.72 41.43
C ILE A 484 -44.02 6.99 42.69
N PRO A 485 -43.54 6.71 43.94
CA PRO A 485 -43.09 7.82 44.81
C PRO A 485 -41.90 7.51 45.75
N THR A 486 -41.39 8.61 46.31
CA THR A 486 -40.21 8.82 47.17
C THR A 486 -40.45 8.64 48.68
N LEU A 487 -39.33 8.64 49.43
CA LEU A 487 -39.07 9.25 50.76
C LEU A 487 -39.05 8.38 52.05
N THR A 488 -37.96 8.61 52.80
CA THR A 488 -37.74 8.46 54.27
C THR A 488 -37.72 7.02 54.82
N GLY A 489 -36.75 6.52 55.58
CA GLY A 489 -35.79 7.16 56.48
C GLY A 489 -36.06 6.67 57.89
N ARG A 490 -35.21 5.80 58.47
CA ARG A 490 -34.83 5.82 59.90
C ARG A 490 -33.85 4.71 60.26
N ARG A 491 -32.91 5.11 61.13
CA ARG A 491 -31.95 4.32 61.89
C ARG A 491 -32.68 3.38 62.86
N GLU A 492 -32.05 2.26 63.20
CA GLU A 492 -31.80 1.84 64.60
C GLU A 492 -30.88 0.59 64.65
N HIS A 493 -29.79 0.72 65.41
CA HIS A 493 -29.06 -0.34 66.12
C HIS A 493 -29.55 -0.33 67.59
N PRO A 494 -29.19 -1.24 68.55
CA PRO A 494 -28.12 -2.26 68.55
C PRO A 494 -28.42 -3.61 69.30
N THR A 495 -27.37 -4.46 69.43
CA THR A 495 -27.10 -5.50 70.47
C THR A 495 -27.97 -6.78 70.52
N ARG A 496 -27.50 -8.00 70.85
CA ARG A 496 -26.26 -8.56 71.47
C ARG A 496 -26.20 -10.09 71.23
N HIS A 497 -24.97 -10.65 71.21
CA HIS A 497 -24.46 -12.02 71.52
C HIS A 497 -25.34 -13.28 71.23
N THR A 498 -24.85 -14.37 70.62
CA THR A 498 -23.77 -15.26 71.09
C THR A 498 -23.35 -16.30 70.02
N GLN A 499 -22.14 -16.86 70.23
CA GLN A 499 -21.62 -18.19 69.86
C GLN A 499 -20.88 -18.40 68.52
N GLU A 500 -19.65 -18.92 68.70
CA GLU A 500 -18.65 -19.35 67.72
C GLU A 500 -18.98 -20.72 67.11
N ALA A 501 -18.67 -20.91 65.82
CA ALA A 501 -17.94 -22.04 65.20
C ALA A 501 -17.90 -21.85 63.64
N PRO A 502 -17.12 -22.62 62.84
CA PRO A 502 -15.87 -22.19 62.24
C PRO A 502 -15.94 -21.88 60.72
N ARG A 503 -14.82 -21.33 60.23
CA ARG A 503 -14.51 -20.86 58.88
C ARG A 503 -14.95 -21.79 57.73
N ILE A 504 -15.68 -21.24 56.76
CA ILE A 504 -15.65 -21.65 55.35
C ILE A 504 -15.48 -20.37 54.51
N SER A 505 -14.44 -20.34 53.68
CA SER A 505 -14.13 -19.22 52.79
C SER A 505 -15.18 -19.11 51.68
N SER A 506 -15.74 -17.93 51.47
CA SER A 506 -16.37 -17.58 50.19
C SER A 506 -16.06 -16.13 49.83
N HIS A 507 -15.63 -15.95 48.58
CA HIS A 507 -15.18 -14.70 47.99
C HIS A 507 -16.25 -13.61 48.01
N ARG A 508 -15.84 -12.38 48.38
CA ARG A 508 -16.61 -11.15 48.16
C ARG A 508 -16.05 -10.45 46.91
N PRO A 509 -16.88 -9.96 45.98
CA PRO A 509 -16.39 -9.22 44.81
C PRO A 509 -15.80 -7.87 45.24
N PRO A 510 -14.79 -7.33 44.53
CA PRO A 510 -14.15 -6.08 44.91
C PRO A 510 -15.08 -4.89 44.60
N ARG A 511 -15.06 -3.89 45.49
CA ARG A 511 -15.71 -2.59 45.26
C ARG A 511 -14.94 -1.76 44.22
N PRO A 512 -15.62 -0.96 43.39
CA PRO A 512 -14.95 -0.11 42.41
C PRO A 512 -14.15 1.00 43.11
N MET A 513 -12.89 1.17 42.71
CA MET A 513 -12.01 2.23 43.20
C MET A 513 -12.42 3.59 42.63
N HIS A 514 -12.57 4.59 43.50
CA HIS A 514 -12.62 5.99 43.08
C HIS A 514 -11.22 6.46 42.66
N SER A 515 -11.13 7.08 41.47
CA SER A 515 -9.91 7.72 40.97
C SER A 515 -9.54 8.97 41.78
N SER A 516 -8.26 9.08 42.15
CA SER A 516 -7.68 10.16 42.96
C SER A 516 -7.79 11.55 42.28
N PRO A 517 -8.00 12.65 43.02
CA PRO A 517 -8.11 14.00 42.44
C PRO A 517 -6.85 14.48 41.68
N LEU A 518 -5.66 13.96 42.03
CA LEU A 518 -4.42 14.22 41.26
C LEU A 518 -4.50 13.68 39.82
N SER A 519 -5.13 12.53 39.58
CA SER A 519 -5.21 11.96 38.22
C SER A 519 -6.16 12.77 37.33
N ALA A 520 -7.24 13.31 37.89
CA ALA A 520 -8.17 14.18 37.17
C ALA A 520 -7.53 15.53 36.78
N GLN A 521 -6.66 16.08 37.64
CA GLN A 521 -5.95 17.32 37.36
C GLN A 521 -4.92 17.14 36.24
N THR A 522 -4.13 16.06 36.29
CA THR A 522 -3.19 15.69 35.22
C THR A 522 -3.90 15.42 33.89
N SER A 523 -5.10 14.81 33.91
CA SER A 523 -5.89 14.60 32.68
C SER A 523 -6.39 15.91 32.06
N ARG A 524 -6.77 16.90 32.87
CA ARG A 524 -7.17 18.23 32.37
C ARG A 524 -5.99 19.01 31.79
N GLU A 525 -4.82 18.95 32.42
CA GLU A 525 -3.60 19.61 31.93
C GLU A 525 -3.15 19.01 30.60
N LYS A 526 -3.15 17.68 30.48
CA LYS A 526 -2.88 16.98 29.21
C LYS A 526 -3.91 17.31 28.13
N ALA A 527 -5.20 17.37 28.49
CA ALA A 527 -6.24 17.78 27.55
C ALA A 527 -5.99 19.20 27.01
N GLN A 528 -5.54 20.11 27.88
CA GLN A 528 -5.24 21.49 27.53
C GLN A 528 -4.02 21.60 26.60
N GLU A 529 -2.98 20.79 26.83
CA GLU A 529 -1.79 20.73 25.97
C GLU A 529 -2.14 20.23 24.56
N GLU A 530 -2.84 19.11 24.46
CA GLU A 530 -3.34 18.53 23.21
C GLU A 530 -4.23 19.54 22.46
N PHE A 531 -5.09 20.28 23.18
CA PHE A 531 -5.93 21.31 22.59
C PHE A 531 -5.13 22.47 22.02
N LEU A 532 -4.14 22.98 22.76
CA LEU A 532 -3.31 24.09 22.31
C LEU A 532 -2.52 23.70 21.06
N TYR A 533 -1.96 22.49 21.05
CA TYR A 533 -1.23 21.96 19.90
C TYR A 533 -2.14 21.75 18.68
N GLY A 534 -3.29 21.10 18.88
CA GLY A 534 -4.29 20.92 17.82
C GLY A 534 -4.80 22.24 17.24
N ARG A 535 -4.96 23.28 18.07
CA ARG A 535 -5.34 24.62 17.61
C ARG A 535 -4.23 25.31 16.83
N GLU A 536 -2.97 25.09 17.17
CA GLU A 536 -1.83 25.60 16.40
C GLU A 536 -1.73 24.91 15.04
N LEU A 537 -1.98 23.60 15.00
CA LEU A 537 -2.09 22.84 13.75
C LEU A 537 -3.24 23.34 12.85
N LEU A 538 -4.37 23.76 13.43
CA LEU A 538 -5.45 24.41 12.65
C LEU A 538 -4.99 25.72 12.00
N LYS A 539 -4.19 26.54 12.70
CA LYS A 539 -3.64 27.77 12.11
C LYS A 539 -2.62 27.48 11.01
N GLN A 540 -1.87 26.39 11.16
CA GLN A 540 -0.95 25.88 10.14
C GLN A 540 -1.69 25.12 9.02
N GLU A 541 -3.02 25.06 9.07
CA GLU A 541 -3.89 24.41 8.08
C GLU A 541 -3.63 22.91 7.92
N LYS A 542 -3.05 22.27 8.94
CA LYS A 542 -2.84 20.82 9.04
C LYS A 542 -4.08 20.17 9.66
N TYR A 543 -5.17 20.14 8.91
CA TYR A 543 -6.50 19.83 9.44
C TYR A 543 -6.65 18.40 9.97
N VAL A 544 -5.95 17.43 9.36
CA VAL A 544 -5.97 16.03 9.80
C VAL A 544 -5.29 15.89 11.17
N ASP A 545 -4.09 16.43 11.32
CA ASP A 545 -3.35 16.41 12.58
C ASP A 545 -4.08 17.21 13.67
N ALA A 546 -4.60 18.38 13.30
CA ALA A 546 -5.42 19.21 14.17
C ALA A 546 -6.64 18.46 14.71
N LEU A 547 -7.36 17.73 13.84
CA LEU A 547 -8.50 16.93 14.23
C LEU A 547 -8.10 15.84 15.24
N ILE A 548 -6.96 15.18 15.05
CA ILE A 548 -6.45 14.16 15.97
C ILE A 548 -6.20 14.76 17.36
N HIS A 549 -5.45 15.85 17.43
CA HIS A 549 -5.08 16.48 18.71
C HIS A 549 -6.28 17.13 19.43
N ILE A 550 -7.19 17.76 18.69
CA ILE A 550 -8.41 18.33 19.27
C ILE A 550 -9.38 17.22 19.73
N GLN A 551 -9.46 16.11 18.98
CA GLN A 551 -10.25 14.94 19.41
C GLN A 551 -9.69 14.33 20.70
N LYS A 552 -8.36 14.20 20.82
CA LYS A 552 -7.70 13.75 22.07
C LYS A 552 -8.03 14.69 23.23
N ALA A 553 -7.93 16.00 23.02
CA ALA A 553 -8.29 16.99 24.03
C ALA A 553 -9.74 16.88 24.49
N TYR A 554 -10.67 16.66 23.56
CA TYR A 554 -12.08 16.42 23.86
C TYR A 554 -12.29 15.10 24.62
N THR A 555 -11.60 14.02 24.24
CA THR A 555 -11.71 12.73 24.94
C THR A 555 -11.17 12.81 26.38
N LEU A 556 -10.05 13.51 26.59
CA LEU A 556 -9.44 13.68 27.91
C LEU A 556 -10.25 14.61 28.83
N ASN A 557 -10.98 15.56 28.25
CA ASN A 557 -11.87 16.45 29.00
C ASN A 557 -13.14 16.79 28.18
N PRO A 558 -14.16 15.91 28.15
CA PRO A 558 -15.35 16.06 27.31
C PRO A 558 -16.31 17.15 27.80
N ASN A 559 -16.11 17.64 29.03
CA ASN A 559 -16.92 18.69 29.61
C ASN A 559 -16.46 20.09 29.18
N GLU A 560 -15.29 20.22 28.55
CA GLU A 560 -14.76 21.50 28.08
C GLU A 560 -15.39 21.91 26.74
N LEU A 561 -16.22 22.96 26.77
CA LEU A 561 -16.97 23.44 25.61
C LEU A 561 -16.07 23.90 24.48
N LEU A 562 -14.90 24.48 24.79
CA LEU A 562 -13.95 24.91 23.77
C LEU A 562 -13.39 23.70 22.99
N HIS A 563 -13.10 22.58 23.64
CA HIS A 563 -12.61 21.39 22.94
C HIS A 563 -13.66 20.86 21.98
N GLN A 564 -14.92 20.78 22.43
CA GLN A 564 -16.05 20.35 21.60
C GLN A 564 -16.31 21.30 20.41
N LEU A 565 -16.21 22.60 20.64
CA LEU A 565 -16.38 23.61 19.59
C LEU A 565 -15.30 23.48 18.51
N TYR A 566 -14.05 23.38 18.93
CA TYR A 566 -12.93 23.23 18.01
C TYR A 566 -12.89 21.84 17.37
N LEU A 567 -13.49 20.81 17.98
CA LEU A 567 -13.67 19.52 17.35
C LEU A 567 -14.62 19.64 16.16
N GLY A 568 -15.78 20.28 16.34
CA GLY A 568 -16.68 20.58 15.23
C GLY A 568 -16.00 21.42 14.14
N TRP A 569 -15.18 22.41 14.53
CA TRP A 569 -14.40 23.21 13.59
C TRP A 569 -13.33 22.41 12.83
N ALA A 570 -12.60 21.53 13.50
CA ALA A 570 -11.62 20.65 12.88
C ALA A 570 -12.26 19.61 11.96
N ILE A 571 -13.43 19.07 12.33
CA ILE A 571 -14.23 18.18 11.46
C ILE A 571 -14.66 18.93 10.20
N TYR A 572 -15.13 20.17 10.32
CA TYR A 572 -15.50 21.01 9.17
C TYR A 572 -14.35 21.18 8.18
N TRP A 573 -13.16 21.56 8.67
CA TRP A 573 -11.99 21.70 7.80
C TRP A 573 -11.53 20.37 7.19
N ASN A 574 -11.79 19.25 7.86
CA ASN A 574 -11.52 17.90 7.35
C ASN A 574 -12.70 17.30 6.54
N ALA A 575 -13.79 18.05 6.32
CA ALA A 575 -15.02 17.50 5.73
C ALA A 575 -14.96 17.37 4.20
N HIS A 576 -14.12 18.15 3.49
CA HIS A 576 -13.95 18.03 2.02
C HIS A 576 -15.26 18.01 1.22
N GLU A 577 -16.24 18.84 1.62
CA GLU A 577 -17.60 18.90 1.04
C GLU A 577 -18.49 17.66 1.27
N ASP A 578 -18.03 16.67 2.06
CA ASP A 578 -18.84 15.53 2.48
C ASP A 578 -20.03 16.00 3.32
N PRO A 579 -21.28 15.85 2.83
CA PRO A 579 -22.48 16.30 3.53
C PRO A 579 -22.62 15.69 4.93
N GLN A 580 -22.17 14.43 5.13
CA GLN A 580 -22.26 13.74 6.40
C GLN A 580 -21.29 14.33 7.43
N ARG A 581 -20.05 14.62 7.01
CA ARG A 581 -19.05 15.25 7.90
C ARG A 581 -19.38 16.70 8.21
N LEU A 582 -19.92 17.43 7.24
CA LEU A 582 -20.43 18.79 7.48
C LEU A 582 -21.57 18.77 8.51
N GLU A 583 -22.45 17.76 8.47
CA GLU A 583 -23.50 17.62 9.47
C GLU A 583 -22.94 17.22 10.84
N GLN A 584 -21.94 16.35 10.91
CA GLN A 584 -21.24 16.02 12.16
C GLN A 584 -20.58 17.26 12.78
N ALA A 585 -19.91 18.08 11.97
CA ALA A 585 -19.35 19.35 12.42
C ALA A 585 -20.43 20.26 13.00
N ALA A 586 -21.56 20.39 12.29
CA ALA A 586 -22.69 21.20 12.75
C ALA A 586 -23.26 20.69 14.08
N ILE A 587 -23.44 19.37 14.24
CA ILE A 587 -23.96 18.75 15.47
C ILE A 587 -23.08 19.11 16.68
N HIS A 588 -21.76 18.98 16.56
CA HIS A 588 -20.85 19.32 17.66
C HIS A 588 -20.94 20.82 18.02
N ILE A 589 -21.04 21.72 17.04
CA ILE A 589 -21.15 23.16 17.27
C ILE A 589 -22.53 23.53 17.84
N GLU A 590 -23.59 22.88 17.40
CA GLU A 590 -24.96 23.07 17.90
C GLU A 590 -25.09 22.62 19.35
N GLN A 591 -24.48 21.49 19.73
CA GLN A 591 -24.42 21.04 21.13
C GLN A 591 -23.71 22.05 22.04
N VAL A 592 -22.68 22.74 21.54
CA VAL A 592 -22.04 23.84 22.27
C VAL A 592 -23.00 25.02 22.41
N LEU A 593 -23.71 25.39 21.35
CA LEU A 593 -24.69 26.50 21.37
C LEU A 593 -25.94 26.18 22.21
N GLN A 594 -26.30 24.93 22.42
CA GLN A 594 -27.34 24.53 23.36
C GLN A 594 -26.93 24.84 24.81
N LYS A 595 -25.66 24.64 25.15
CA LYS A 595 -25.12 24.92 26.49
C LYS A 595 -24.75 26.40 26.68
N ARG A 596 -24.25 27.06 25.63
CA ARG A 596 -23.87 28.48 25.59
C ARG A 596 -24.42 29.17 24.34
N PRO A 597 -25.67 29.65 24.37
CA PRO A 597 -26.33 30.26 23.22
C PRO A 597 -25.68 31.59 22.76
N ASP A 598 -24.92 32.24 23.62
CA ASP A 598 -24.31 33.55 23.42
C ASP A 598 -22.84 33.47 22.93
N LEU A 599 -22.35 32.29 22.59
CA LEU A 599 -20.96 32.11 22.19
C LEU A 599 -20.72 32.53 20.73
N GLY A 600 -20.29 33.78 20.52
CA GLY A 600 -20.10 34.38 19.20
C GLY A 600 -19.27 33.53 18.22
N ARG A 601 -18.15 32.96 18.68
CA ARG A 601 -17.31 32.07 17.88
C ARG A 601 -18.05 30.81 17.40
N ALA A 602 -18.93 30.24 18.21
CA ALA A 602 -19.72 29.07 17.82
C ALA A 602 -20.81 29.43 16.82
N CYS A 603 -21.47 30.59 16.98
CA CYS A 603 -22.36 31.13 15.95
C CYS A 603 -21.62 31.34 14.63
N PHE A 604 -20.41 31.89 14.67
CA PHE A 604 -19.59 32.12 13.48
C PHE A 604 -19.27 30.80 12.75
N TYR A 605 -18.76 29.80 13.47
CA TYR A 605 -18.42 28.49 12.90
C TYR A 605 -19.64 27.78 12.32
N LEU A 606 -20.78 27.78 13.03
CA LEU A 606 -22.00 27.16 12.52
C LEU A 606 -22.53 27.89 11.27
N GLY A 607 -22.44 29.22 11.23
CA GLY A 607 -22.82 30.02 10.06
C GLY A 607 -22.01 29.64 8.82
N ILE A 608 -20.70 29.42 8.97
CA ILE A 608 -19.82 28.96 7.89
C ILE A 608 -20.20 27.54 7.45
N VAL A 609 -20.38 26.61 8.39
CA VAL A 609 -20.75 25.22 8.08
C VAL A 609 -22.08 25.17 7.31
N ARG A 610 -23.11 25.89 7.77
CA ARG A 610 -24.43 25.94 7.11
C ARG A 610 -24.36 26.63 5.75
N LYS A 611 -23.50 27.63 5.56
CA LYS A 611 -23.24 28.25 4.25
C LYS A 611 -22.62 27.23 3.28
N GLN A 612 -21.62 26.46 3.73
CA GLN A 612 -20.96 25.44 2.91
C GLN A 612 -21.91 24.31 2.51
N GLN A 613 -22.86 23.94 3.37
CA GLN A 613 -23.90 22.96 3.06
C GLN A 613 -24.99 23.49 2.12
N GLY A 614 -24.87 24.73 1.62
CA GLY A 614 -25.90 25.36 0.79
C GLY A 614 -27.16 25.80 1.54
N GLN A 615 -27.20 25.68 2.87
CA GLN A 615 -28.34 26.06 3.71
C GLN A 615 -28.33 27.57 4.01
N LEU A 616 -28.38 28.37 2.95
CA LEU A 616 -28.12 29.82 2.97
C LEU A 616 -29.05 30.60 3.94
N GLU A 617 -30.33 30.26 4.03
CA GLU A 617 -31.26 30.93 4.95
C GLU A 617 -30.95 30.63 6.43
N LYS A 618 -30.53 29.39 6.75
CA LYS A 618 -30.08 29.06 8.11
C LYS A 618 -28.79 29.80 8.45
N ALA A 619 -27.82 29.80 7.54
CA ALA A 619 -26.57 30.53 7.72
C ALA A 619 -26.80 32.03 7.96
N LYS A 620 -27.68 32.65 7.19
CA LYS A 620 -28.11 34.05 7.33
C LYS A 620 -28.73 34.36 8.69
N SER A 621 -29.63 33.50 9.17
CA SER A 621 -30.22 33.62 10.51
C SER A 621 -29.14 33.56 11.61
N ILE A 622 -28.19 32.65 11.48
CA ILE A 622 -27.08 32.48 12.43
C ILE A 622 -26.14 33.70 12.41
N PHE A 623 -25.77 34.22 11.24
CA PHE A 623 -24.92 35.41 11.15
C PHE A 623 -25.63 36.68 11.68
N ARG A 624 -26.94 36.82 11.51
CA ARG A 624 -27.72 37.90 12.15
C ARG A 624 -27.72 37.78 13.66
N ARG A 625 -27.88 36.57 14.19
CA ARG A 625 -27.77 36.31 15.63
C ARG A 625 -26.36 36.64 16.15
N LEU A 626 -25.31 36.32 15.39
CA LEU A 626 -23.94 36.73 15.74
C LEU A 626 -23.80 38.25 15.80
N LEU A 627 -24.31 38.99 14.82
CA LEU A 627 -24.27 40.46 14.81
C LEU A 627 -25.11 41.09 15.94
N ALA A 628 -26.12 40.40 16.45
CA ALA A 628 -26.84 40.85 17.64
C ALA A 628 -26.00 40.70 18.94
N ILE A 629 -25.09 39.71 18.98
CA ILE A 629 -24.16 39.48 20.11
C ILE A 629 -22.92 40.38 19.96
N GLU A 630 -22.39 40.51 18.75
CA GLU A 630 -21.19 41.26 18.40
C GLU A 630 -21.49 42.24 17.24
N PRO A 631 -22.06 43.43 17.51
CA PRO A 631 -22.50 44.37 16.48
C PRO A 631 -21.42 44.83 15.49
N ASN A 632 -20.15 44.80 15.90
CA ASN A 632 -19.01 45.26 15.10
C ASN A 632 -18.23 44.10 14.44
N ASN A 633 -18.80 42.89 14.35
CA ASN A 633 -18.14 41.75 13.73
C ASN A 633 -18.13 41.85 12.19
N GLN A 634 -17.06 42.44 11.64
CA GLN A 634 -16.89 42.66 10.21
C GLN A 634 -16.94 41.36 9.38
N ASN A 635 -16.44 40.25 9.92
CA ASN A 635 -16.44 38.96 9.22
C ASN A 635 -17.87 38.41 9.03
N ALA A 636 -18.71 38.53 10.07
CA ALA A 636 -20.12 38.14 9.99
C ALA A 636 -20.91 39.01 9.01
N GLU A 637 -20.63 40.32 8.99
CA GLU A 637 -21.24 41.26 8.03
C GLU A 637 -20.85 40.91 6.58
N GLN A 638 -19.57 40.59 6.33
CA GLN A 638 -19.10 40.20 5.02
C GLN A 638 -19.77 38.91 4.53
N HIS A 639 -19.85 37.87 5.37
CA HIS A 639 -20.53 36.63 5.00
C HIS A 639 -22.04 36.82 4.74
N LEU A 640 -22.70 37.73 5.47
CA LEU A 640 -24.09 38.08 5.20
C LEU A 640 -24.25 38.75 3.83
N LYS A 641 -23.35 39.67 3.46
CA LYS A 641 -23.31 40.30 2.13
C LYS A 641 -23.08 39.27 1.03
N ASP A 642 -22.16 38.32 1.22
CA ASP A 642 -21.90 37.24 0.27
C ASP A 642 -23.14 36.38 0.04
N ILE A 643 -23.80 35.95 1.12
CA ILE A 643 -25.01 35.13 1.04
C ILE A 643 -26.13 35.87 0.29
N ILE A 644 -26.33 37.17 0.56
CA ILE A 644 -27.32 37.99 -0.15
C ILE A 644 -26.97 38.12 -1.64
N ARG A 645 -25.69 38.24 -2.01
CA ARG A 645 -25.25 38.27 -3.42
C ARG A 645 -25.50 36.94 -4.13
N MET A 646 -25.18 35.82 -3.47
CA MET A 646 -25.43 34.47 -3.99
C MET A 646 -26.92 34.25 -4.27
N GLN A 647 -27.80 34.65 -3.35
CA GLN A 647 -29.26 34.54 -3.53
C GLN A 647 -29.81 35.42 -4.67
N LYS A 648 -29.19 36.58 -4.96
CA LYS A 648 -29.60 37.43 -6.09
C LYS A 648 -29.21 36.87 -7.45
N HIS A 649 -28.19 36.00 -7.53
CA HIS A 649 -27.76 35.37 -8.78
C HIS A 649 -28.51 34.07 -9.09
N SER A 650 -29.18 33.46 -8.11
CA SER A 650 -29.99 32.25 -8.28
C SER A 650 -31.43 32.52 -8.76
N VAL A 651 -31.81 33.79 -8.94
CA VAL A 651 -33.18 34.24 -9.30
C VAL A 651 -33.20 34.96 -10.67
N LYS A 652 -32.15 34.79 -11.48
CA LYS A 652 -32.14 35.13 -12.92
C LYS A 652 -31.99 33.84 -13.70
#